data_AF-A0A7C8NHU9-F1
#
_entry.id   AF-A0A7C8NHU9-F1
#
_cell.length_a   1.000
_cell.length_b   1.000
_cell.length_c   1.000
_cell.angle_alpha   90.00
_cell.angle_beta   90.00
_cell.angle_gamma   90.00
#
_symmetry.space_group_name_H-M   'P 1'
#
loop_
_entity.id
_entity.type
_entity.pdbx_description
1 polymer ?
#
loop_
_entity_poly.entity_id
_entity_poly.type
_entity_poly.pdbx_seq_one_letter_code
_entity_poly.pdbx_strand_id
1 'polypeptide(L)'
;MIGSVCSGLVQDRFGRRLSLFIGSILTATSVAVCYISDVPVSLDGKRGLFLFGKLLQGFAMGHVVSTSQTYISENLPPGLRGLLFALNPLFQLLGQLLGAVVVQALLTTNGPQAYRTCFATQWPFSVIPLLLSVFMPESPPWLIRQLRVEDARQAFHRVGSAGVGNLEQEFQSLVQLVIEEHRRAELESDVRYIQCFQGENLRRTLIVVFASLIPTAFGLPLLASVSYFFPILGMAVSTSLTLLIIGVVLGASSIVWLASGVAGIFSGRIPIWFIAGSMMAIIVIVGVGAWPASVVISVEVSSLQLRAKTLGIYGLASNLVSGSVAIALPYVYNPDSGNFGGQNIFYIRSTLWYFFFGDHFRGPRDEGSKCGGNQSHCDEGQPSCRRCTIAGIECAGYRKDLLIRSENFRVRQRVLRARPVTERNPSRQILASESTTTNSHGPTPLENPLSIQVQSLLQSPASKSSLTSSQSETSVCVPLYTSLPTPLEDTALAFFVDQHVLKSRLNPLGTGHLEFLPDLYTAAANTSCLKSAVLATAYLSLFNHTGLPCLDIMARTVRSCALRTVHAAIQSYESAATDETLVAIMLLSLFDDIDGNRPSILNPHIQGIRHIMRLRASRPLRSERDRSLFAWAFTQIHIYAFTTAEYRCFDPNWFPASIEEDDYGSHFTLLASKISYFCELAQKATPHNSEGLPSTDAATRRDSDLSTILKAINIQLELDSWIKSLPSDWIAREVPNITDYCVREFNFLTTYASQNLACAWALFHSTLIIFYSSLITCCDRILSCDLALVSEEERSRVETTATMAESNIKNLLSRICKSLPFATGDIDGNGVKLTCLKYKPGCGYLLLWPLTIVANCRYSTTSHIALSTMTLLRIGSAMKLANWISERPNTICFPGSRSTFQVSLKPT
;
A
#
# COMPACT_ATOMS: atom_id res chain seq x y z
N MET A 1 3.39 -18.80 -31.69
CA MET A 1 3.05 -19.75 -30.59
C MET A 1 4.28 -20.11 -29.78
N ILE A 2 5.13 -21.03 -30.26
CA ILE A 2 6.31 -21.51 -29.51
C ILE A 2 7.26 -20.35 -29.14
N GLY A 3 7.57 -19.48 -30.10
CA GLY A 3 8.43 -18.31 -29.86
C GLY A 3 7.94 -17.38 -28.75
N SER A 4 6.62 -17.18 -28.62
CA SER A 4 6.04 -16.33 -27.57
C SER A 4 6.16 -16.94 -26.17
N VAL A 5 6.04 -18.26 -26.05
CA VAL A 5 6.25 -18.97 -24.78
C VAL A 5 7.74 -18.99 -24.42
N CYS A 6 8.62 -19.30 -25.37
CA CYS A 6 10.06 -19.26 -25.14
C CYS A 6 10.53 -17.86 -24.73
N SER A 7 9.94 -16.82 -25.31
CA SER A 7 10.27 -15.43 -25.01
C SER A 7 10.15 -15.10 -23.53
N GLY A 8 9.10 -15.56 -22.83
CA GLY A 8 8.93 -15.28 -21.40
C GLY A 8 10.09 -15.81 -20.55
N LEU A 9 10.58 -17.03 -20.87
CA LEU A 9 11.74 -17.61 -20.18
C LEU A 9 13.04 -16.87 -20.49
N VAL A 10 13.25 -16.52 -21.76
CA VAL A 10 14.46 -15.81 -22.20
C VAL A 10 14.51 -14.41 -21.60
N GLN A 11 13.38 -13.69 -21.59
CA GLN A 11 13.28 -12.34 -21.05
C GLN A 11 13.54 -12.29 -19.54
N ASP A 12 13.03 -13.27 -18.78
CA ASP A 12 13.26 -13.34 -17.34
C ASP A 12 14.73 -13.62 -17.02
N ARG A 13 15.38 -14.51 -17.78
CA ARG A 13 16.77 -14.93 -17.54
C ARG A 13 17.82 -13.95 -18.05
N PHE A 14 17.63 -13.40 -19.25
CA PHE A 14 18.65 -12.65 -19.98
C PHE A 14 18.36 -11.15 -20.11
N GLY A 15 17.18 -10.69 -19.66
CA GLY A 15 16.75 -9.31 -19.80
C GLY A 15 16.04 -9.05 -21.14
N ARG A 16 15.48 -7.85 -21.28
CA ARG A 16 14.62 -7.49 -22.42
C ARG A 16 15.49 -7.08 -23.61
N ARG A 17 16.61 -6.39 -23.36
CA ARG A 17 17.54 -5.93 -24.40
C ARG A 17 18.17 -7.10 -25.16
N LEU A 18 18.76 -8.06 -24.43
CA LEU A 18 19.39 -9.23 -25.03
C LEU A 18 18.35 -10.14 -25.70
N SER A 19 17.15 -10.26 -25.11
CA SER A 19 16.04 -10.98 -25.74
C SER A 19 15.67 -10.39 -27.11
N LEU A 20 15.63 -9.06 -27.24
CA LEU A 20 15.32 -8.37 -28.49
C LEU A 20 16.45 -8.51 -29.52
N PHE A 21 17.71 -8.47 -29.08
CA PHE A 21 18.88 -8.73 -29.92
C PHE A 21 18.84 -10.15 -30.52
N ILE A 22 18.62 -11.18 -29.69
CA ILE A 22 18.50 -12.57 -30.13
C ILE A 22 17.34 -12.72 -31.12
N GLY A 23 16.18 -12.15 -30.79
CA GLY A 23 15.01 -12.17 -31.68
C GLY A 23 15.29 -11.56 -33.05
N SER A 24 16.04 -10.45 -33.10
CA SER A 24 16.38 -9.75 -34.35
C SER A 24 17.38 -10.53 -35.23
N ILE A 25 18.32 -11.26 -34.61
CA ILE A 25 19.21 -12.19 -35.34
C ILE A 25 18.39 -13.34 -35.92
N LEU A 26 17.47 -13.90 -35.14
CA LEU A 26 16.60 -14.97 -35.60
C LEU A 26 15.73 -14.52 -36.78
N THR A 27 15.17 -13.30 -36.75
CA THR A 27 14.41 -12.76 -37.90
C THR A 27 15.28 -12.53 -39.12
N ALA A 28 16.50 -12.00 -38.97
CA ALA A 28 17.42 -11.82 -40.10
C ALA A 28 17.81 -13.16 -40.74
N THR A 29 18.04 -14.17 -39.90
CA THR A 29 18.38 -15.54 -40.33
C THR A 29 17.22 -16.20 -41.06
N SER A 30 15.99 -16.07 -40.56
CA SER A 30 14.81 -16.64 -41.23
C SER A 30 14.50 -15.97 -42.57
N VAL A 31 14.72 -14.65 -42.69
CA VAL A 31 14.63 -13.95 -43.98
C VAL A 31 15.68 -14.48 -44.96
N ALA A 32 16.92 -14.69 -44.51
CA ALA A 32 17.98 -15.26 -45.34
C ALA A 32 17.63 -16.67 -45.84
N VAL A 33 17.07 -17.53 -44.98
CA VAL A 33 16.60 -18.87 -45.35
C VAL A 33 15.46 -18.80 -46.38
N CYS A 34 14.51 -17.88 -46.21
CA CYS A 34 13.43 -17.69 -47.20
C CYS A 34 13.97 -17.18 -48.54
N TYR A 35 14.96 -16.28 -48.52
CA TYR A 35 15.59 -15.70 -49.70
C TYR A 35 16.28 -16.76 -50.57
N ILE A 36 16.96 -17.74 -49.96
CA ILE A 36 17.65 -18.83 -50.67
C ILE A 36 16.75 -20.04 -50.99
N SER A 37 15.47 -19.98 -50.65
CA SER A 37 14.56 -21.14 -50.81
C SER A 37 14.28 -21.52 -52.26
N ASP A 38 14.61 -20.66 -53.22
CA ASP A 38 14.48 -20.91 -54.65
C ASP A 38 15.68 -21.65 -55.28
N VAL A 39 16.79 -21.80 -54.54
CA VAL A 39 18.06 -22.38 -55.00
C VAL A 39 18.02 -23.91 -55.20
N PRO A 40 17.42 -24.73 -54.32
CA PRO A 40 17.39 -26.19 -54.51
C PRO A 40 16.73 -26.59 -55.83
N VAL A 41 17.28 -27.56 -56.54
CA VAL A 41 16.73 -27.99 -57.86
C VAL A 41 15.44 -28.79 -57.69
N SER A 42 15.32 -29.59 -56.62
CA SER A 42 14.14 -30.41 -56.34
C SER A 42 12.98 -29.59 -55.80
N LEU A 43 11.76 -29.87 -56.27
CA LEU A 43 10.54 -29.19 -55.80
C LEU A 43 10.32 -29.38 -54.29
N ASP A 44 10.59 -30.58 -53.79
CA ASP A 44 10.50 -30.91 -52.36
C ASP A 44 11.58 -30.19 -51.54
N GLY A 45 12.77 -30.00 -52.09
CA GLY A 45 13.84 -29.20 -51.48
C GLY A 45 13.44 -27.72 -51.33
N LYS A 46 12.85 -27.13 -52.38
CA LYS A 46 12.33 -25.75 -52.33
C LYS A 46 11.24 -25.60 -51.27
N ARG A 47 10.27 -26.52 -51.25
CA ARG A 47 9.17 -26.52 -50.28
C ARG A 47 9.65 -26.72 -48.85
N GLY A 48 10.57 -27.66 -48.62
CA GLY A 48 11.15 -27.93 -47.31
C GLY A 48 11.92 -26.75 -46.75
N LEU A 49 12.79 -26.13 -47.56
CA LEU A 49 13.58 -24.96 -47.15
C LEU A 49 12.70 -23.73 -46.88
N PHE A 50 11.68 -23.51 -47.71
CA PHE A 50 10.69 -22.45 -47.50
C PHE A 50 9.87 -22.68 -46.22
N LEU A 51 9.41 -23.92 -45.98
CA LEU A 51 8.69 -24.28 -44.77
C LEU A 51 9.55 -24.03 -43.52
N PHE A 52 10.81 -24.48 -43.54
CA PHE A 52 11.74 -24.24 -42.44
C PHE A 52 11.96 -22.74 -42.19
N GLY A 53 12.17 -21.97 -43.25
CA GLY A 53 12.29 -20.50 -43.17
C GLY A 53 11.06 -19.85 -42.53
N LYS A 54 9.85 -20.28 -42.90
CA LYS A 54 8.59 -19.79 -42.33
C LYS A 54 8.39 -20.19 -40.87
N LEU A 55 8.77 -21.40 -40.48
CA LEU A 55 8.73 -21.86 -39.08
C LEU A 55 9.69 -21.03 -38.21
N LEU A 56 10.92 -20.82 -38.69
CA LEU A 56 11.91 -20.01 -38.00
C LEU A 56 11.45 -18.54 -37.90
N GLN A 57 10.88 -17.99 -38.97
CA GLN A 57 10.31 -16.64 -38.98
C GLN A 57 9.16 -16.51 -37.96
N GLY A 58 8.28 -17.52 -37.88
CA GLY A 58 7.17 -17.54 -36.92
C GLY A 58 7.65 -17.62 -35.47
N PHE A 59 8.71 -18.40 -35.21
CA PHE A 59 9.37 -18.43 -33.90
C PHE A 59 9.97 -17.05 -33.56
N ALA A 60 10.74 -16.47 -34.48
CA ALA A 60 11.41 -15.19 -34.29
C ALA A 60 10.43 -14.04 -34.06
N MET A 61 9.35 -13.94 -34.85
CA MET A 61 8.32 -12.91 -34.65
C MET A 61 7.57 -13.10 -33.34
N GLY A 62 7.23 -14.34 -32.96
CA GLY A 62 6.61 -14.62 -31.67
C GLY A 62 7.47 -14.15 -30.49
N HIS A 63 8.79 -14.25 -30.63
CA HIS A 63 9.76 -13.80 -29.63
C HIS A 63 9.89 -12.27 -29.57
N VAL A 64 10.07 -11.63 -30.73
CA VAL A 64 10.25 -10.17 -30.82
C VAL A 64 9.00 -9.43 -30.35
N VAL A 65 7.81 -9.86 -30.76
CA VAL A 65 6.54 -9.21 -30.38
C VAL A 65 6.33 -9.24 -28.86
N SER A 66 6.49 -10.41 -28.23
CA SER A 66 6.34 -10.55 -26.78
C SER A 66 7.40 -9.74 -25.99
N THR A 67 8.64 -9.65 -26.52
CA THR A 67 9.71 -8.87 -25.88
C THR A 67 9.44 -7.37 -25.98
N SER A 68 9.06 -6.88 -27.16
CA SER A 68 8.74 -5.46 -27.38
C SER A 68 7.60 -4.99 -26.51
N GLN A 69 6.53 -5.80 -26.37
CA GLN A 69 5.39 -5.46 -25.52
C GLN A 69 5.78 -5.36 -24.04
N THR A 70 6.57 -6.32 -23.54
CA THR A 70 7.04 -6.30 -22.16
C THR A 70 7.95 -5.10 -21.91
N TYR A 71 8.89 -4.81 -22.81
CA TYR A 71 9.80 -3.68 -22.68
C TYR A 71 9.08 -2.33 -22.64
N ILE A 72 8.12 -2.11 -23.55
CA ILE A 72 7.29 -0.89 -23.58
C ILE A 72 6.56 -0.73 -22.24
N SER A 73 5.96 -1.80 -21.71
CA SER A 73 5.18 -1.72 -20.47
C SER A 73 5.99 -1.35 -19.22
N GLU A 74 7.26 -1.71 -19.18
CA GLU A 74 8.10 -1.54 -18.00
C GLU A 74 8.82 -0.19 -17.98
N ASN A 75 9.07 0.39 -19.15
CA ASN A 75 9.78 1.67 -19.27
C ASN A 75 8.85 2.88 -19.36
N LEU A 76 7.60 2.70 -19.78
CA LEU A 76 6.67 3.82 -19.94
C LEU A 76 5.88 4.11 -18.66
N PRO A 77 5.58 5.39 -18.37
CA PRO A 77 4.67 5.74 -17.30
C PRO A 77 3.24 5.30 -17.67
N PRO A 78 2.40 4.92 -16.69
CA PRO A 78 1.05 4.39 -16.95
C PRO A 78 0.18 5.25 -17.88
N GLY A 79 0.32 6.58 -17.81
CA GLY A 79 -0.47 7.50 -18.65
C GLY A 79 -0.12 7.51 -20.14
N LEU A 80 1.07 7.04 -20.54
CA LEU A 80 1.50 7.00 -21.95
C LEU A 80 1.45 5.60 -22.57
N ARG A 81 1.33 4.55 -21.75
CA ARG A 81 1.30 3.16 -22.22
C ARG A 81 0.13 2.91 -23.18
N GLY A 82 -1.08 3.33 -22.80
CA GLY A 82 -2.27 3.15 -23.63
C GLY A 82 -2.11 3.72 -25.05
N LEU A 83 -1.51 4.92 -25.15
CA LEU A 83 -1.23 5.58 -26.44
C LEU A 83 -0.22 4.80 -27.28
N LEU A 84 0.90 4.37 -26.71
CA LEU A 84 1.95 3.68 -27.46
C LEU A 84 1.57 2.25 -27.85
N PHE A 85 0.83 1.54 -27.00
CA PHE A 85 0.28 0.23 -27.37
C PHE A 85 -0.79 0.34 -28.46
N ALA A 86 -1.49 1.47 -28.57
CA ALA A 86 -2.39 1.74 -29.68
C ALA A 86 -1.67 1.98 -31.02
N LEU A 87 -0.39 2.37 -31.01
CA LEU A 87 0.41 2.46 -32.23
C LEU A 87 0.84 1.09 -32.77
N ASN A 88 0.87 0.04 -31.94
CA ASN A 88 1.36 -1.28 -32.37
C ASN A 88 0.52 -1.86 -33.53
N PRO A 89 -0.82 -1.89 -33.48
CA PRO A 89 -1.64 -2.30 -34.63
C PRO A 89 -1.49 -1.39 -35.84
N LEU A 90 -1.29 -0.07 -35.63
CA LEU A 90 -1.05 0.88 -36.72
C LEU A 90 0.23 0.54 -37.49
N PHE A 91 1.33 0.26 -36.79
CA PHE A 91 2.58 -0.16 -37.44
C PHE A 91 2.45 -1.53 -38.11
N GLN A 92 1.62 -2.42 -37.58
CA GLN A 92 1.35 -3.71 -38.20
C GLN A 92 0.57 -3.56 -39.51
N LEU A 93 -0.42 -2.67 -39.56
CA LEU A 93 -1.14 -2.30 -40.79
C LEU A 93 -0.22 -1.59 -41.80
N LEU A 94 0.66 -0.70 -41.34
CA LEU A 94 1.66 -0.06 -42.18
C LEU A 94 2.62 -1.09 -42.81
N GLY A 95 3.03 -2.10 -42.05
CA GLY A 95 3.84 -3.20 -42.56
C GLY A 95 3.12 -4.02 -43.64
N GLN A 96 1.82 -4.29 -43.45
CA GLN A 96 1.00 -4.96 -44.47
C GLN A 96 0.86 -4.10 -45.73
N LEU A 97 0.65 -2.79 -45.57
CA LEU A 97 0.56 -1.83 -46.68
C LEU A 97 1.87 -1.80 -47.47
N LEU A 98 3.01 -1.68 -46.79
CA LEU A 98 4.34 -1.70 -47.42
C LEU A 98 4.57 -3.01 -48.18
N GLY A 99 4.21 -4.15 -47.59
CA GLY A 99 4.29 -5.45 -48.26
C GLY A 99 3.43 -5.51 -49.53
N ALA A 100 2.18 -5.04 -49.46
CA ALA A 100 1.28 -5.00 -50.61
C ALA A 100 1.80 -4.09 -51.73
N VAL A 101 2.33 -2.92 -51.39
CA VAL A 101 2.92 -1.97 -52.36
C VAL A 101 4.14 -2.58 -53.05
N VAL A 102 5.04 -3.23 -52.29
CA VAL A 102 6.21 -3.91 -52.87
C VAL A 102 5.79 -5.02 -53.83
N VAL A 103 4.83 -5.86 -53.43
CA VAL A 103 4.32 -6.94 -54.30
C VAL A 103 3.67 -6.35 -55.56
N GLN A 104 2.85 -5.31 -55.42
CA GLN A 104 2.20 -4.62 -56.53
C GLN A 104 3.23 -4.03 -57.52
N ALA A 105 4.31 -3.42 -57.02
CA ALA A 105 5.37 -2.86 -57.84
C ALA A 105 6.16 -3.94 -58.62
N LEU A 106 6.23 -5.16 -58.08
CA LEU A 106 6.96 -6.28 -58.67
C LEU A 106 6.11 -7.15 -59.61
N LEU A 107 4.79 -6.91 -59.73
CA LEU A 107 3.90 -7.68 -60.60
C LEU A 107 4.30 -7.66 -62.08
N THR A 108 4.96 -6.59 -62.53
CA THR A 108 5.44 -6.43 -63.92
C THR A 108 6.82 -7.05 -64.15
N THR A 109 7.51 -7.50 -63.09
CA THR A 109 8.86 -8.06 -63.17
C THR A 109 8.78 -9.59 -63.29
N ASN A 110 9.24 -10.15 -64.41
CA ASN A 110 9.25 -11.59 -64.63
C ASN A 110 10.57 -12.22 -64.16
N GLY A 111 10.49 -13.38 -63.49
CA GLY A 111 11.65 -14.20 -63.12
C GLY A 111 11.93 -14.31 -61.61
N PRO A 112 12.95 -15.12 -61.21
CA PRO A 112 13.27 -15.40 -59.81
C PRO A 112 13.73 -14.17 -59.02
N GLN A 113 14.16 -13.11 -59.72
CA GLN A 113 14.54 -11.84 -59.10
C GLN A 113 13.36 -11.15 -58.41
N ALA A 114 12.14 -11.25 -58.93
CA ALA A 114 10.94 -10.68 -58.29
C ALA A 114 10.70 -11.35 -56.92
N TYR A 115 10.80 -12.68 -56.85
CA TYR A 115 10.69 -13.45 -55.61
C TYR A 115 11.75 -13.04 -54.59
N ARG A 116 13.02 -13.02 -55.00
CA ARG A 116 14.15 -12.65 -54.13
C ARG A 116 14.04 -11.22 -53.61
N THR A 117 13.62 -10.29 -54.46
CA THR A 117 13.45 -8.88 -54.08
C THR A 117 12.35 -8.72 -53.02
N CYS A 118 11.24 -9.47 -53.11
CA CYS A 118 10.19 -9.47 -52.09
C CYS A 118 10.67 -9.87 -50.68
N PHE A 119 11.66 -10.77 -50.59
CA PHE A 119 12.24 -11.16 -49.29
C PHE A 119 13.37 -10.22 -48.87
N ALA A 120 14.18 -9.73 -49.82
CA ALA A 120 15.27 -8.80 -49.54
C ALA A 120 14.78 -7.50 -48.88
N THR A 121 13.59 -7.01 -49.25
CA THR A 121 12.98 -5.81 -48.64
C THR A 121 12.64 -5.97 -47.15
N GLN A 122 12.68 -7.19 -46.59
CA GLN A 122 12.43 -7.44 -45.17
C GLN A 122 13.66 -7.20 -44.29
N TRP A 123 14.88 -7.21 -44.84
CA TRP A 123 16.12 -7.05 -44.07
C TRP A 123 16.24 -5.73 -43.30
N PRO A 124 15.89 -4.56 -43.87
CA PRO A 124 15.90 -3.30 -43.11
C PRO A 124 15.11 -3.40 -41.80
N PHE A 125 13.97 -4.10 -41.82
CA PHE A 125 13.10 -4.29 -40.65
C PHE A 125 13.66 -5.28 -39.62
N SER A 126 14.70 -6.06 -39.96
CA SER A 126 15.44 -6.91 -39.01
C SER A 126 16.71 -6.21 -38.50
N VAL A 127 17.38 -5.43 -39.35
CA VAL A 127 18.63 -4.72 -39.00
C VAL A 127 18.36 -3.54 -38.07
N ILE A 128 17.27 -2.78 -38.30
CA ILE A 128 16.94 -1.61 -37.47
C ILE A 128 16.72 -2.01 -35.99
N PRO A 129 15.86 -3.01 -35.65
CA PRO A 129 15.71 -3.47 -34.27
C PRO A 129 17.00 -4.05 -33.68
N LEU A 130 17.81 -4.73 -34.50
CA LEU A 130 19.11 -5.25 -34.08
C LEU A 130 20.04 -4.12 -33.62
N LEU A 131 20.17 -3.05 -34.40
CA LEU A 131 20.98 -1.89 -34.04
C LEU A 131 20.40 -1.17 -32.81
N LEU A 132 19.08 -0.96 -32.76
CA LEU A 132 18.42 -0.33 -31.61
C LEU A 132 18.61 -1.13 -30.31
N SER A 133 18.63 -2.46 -30.39
CA SER A 133 18.87 -3.33 -29.23
C SER A 133 20.26 -3.14 -28.61
N VAL A 134 21.24 -2.66 -29.39
CA VAL A 134 22.57 -2.34 -28.87
C VAL A 134 22.58 -1.02 -28.11
N PHE A 135 21.74 -0.04 -28.47
CA PHE A 135 21.77 1.30 -27.85
C PHE A 135 20.72 1.52 -26.75
N MET A 136 19.66 0.72 -26.73
CA MET A 136 18.58 0.85 -25.76
C MET A 136 19.03 0.48 -24.33
N PRO A 137 18.53 1.19 -23.30
CA PRO A 137 18.74 0.78 -21.90
C PRO A 137 18.00 -0.53 -21.60
N GLU A 138 18.41 -1.21 -20.54
CA GLU A 138 17.69 -2.37 -20.03
C GLU A 138 16.53 -1.94 -19.12
N SER A 139 15.53 -2.79 -18.96
CA SER A 139 14.34 -2.51 -18.14
C SER A 139 14.69 -2.27 -16.66
N PRO A 140 14.31 -1.11 -16.06
CA PRO A 140 14.61 -0.82 -14.65
C PRO A 140 14.01 -1.85 -13.67
N PRO A 141 12.74 -2.29 -13.81
CA PRO A 141 12.20 -3.37 -12.97
C PRO A 141 12.98 -4.69 -13.05
N TRP A 142 13.53 -5.04 -14.22
CA TRP A 142 14.34 -6.25 -14.36
C TRP A 142 15.70 -6.10 -13.67
N LEU A 143 16.36 -4.96 -13.81
CA LEU A 143 17.63 -4.67 -13.14
C LEU A 143 17.49 -4.68 -11.61
N ILE A 144 16.38 -4.15 -11.07
CA ILE A 144 16.07 -4.21 -9.63
C ILE A 144 15.92 -5.67 -9.16
N ARG A 145 15.27 -6.54 -9.96
CA ARG A 145 15.15 -7.98 -9.64
C ARG A 145 16.49 -8.72 -9.68
N GLN A 146 17.44 -8.27 -10.50
CA GLN A 146 18.80 -8.80 -10.54
C GLN A 146 19.71 -8.19 -9.47
N LEU A 147 19.15 -7.45 -8.50
CA LEU A 147 19.88 -6.74 -7.44
C LEU A 147 20.86 -5.65 -7.96
N ARG A 148 20.68 -5.17 -9.19
CA ARG A 148 21.50 -4.14 -9.85
C ARG A 148 20.81 -2.78 -9.81
N VAL A 149 20.63 -2.23 -8.61
CA VAL A 149 19.83 -1.00 -8.37
C VAL A 149 20.46 0.24 -9.00
N GLU A 150 21.79 0.39 -8.99
CA GLU A 150 22.47 1.54 -9.58
C GLU A 150 22.37 1.57 -11.12
N ASP A 151 22.48 0.41 -11.77
CA ASP A 151 22.24 0.31 -13.21
C ASP A 151 20.78 0.62 -13.55
N ALA A 152 19.84 0.19 -12.70
CA ALA A 152 18.42 0.51 -12.84
C ALA A 152 18.17 2.01 -12.73
N ARG A 153 18.88 2.69 -11.82
CA ARG A 153 18.84 4.14 -11.64
C ARG A 153 19.31 4.86 -12.89
N GLN A 154 20.47 4.47 -13.44
CA GLN A 154 20.99 5.05 -14.69
C GLN A 154 20.05 4.81 -15.88
N ALA A 155 19.49 3.60 -16.01
CA ALA A 155 18.51 3.28 -17.04
C ALA A 155 17.24 4.13 -16.90
N PHE A 156 16.73 4.30 -15.67
CA PHE A 156 15.55 5.11 -15.38
C PHE A 156 15.79 6.60 -15.67
N HIS A 157 16.95 7.14 -15.28
CA HIS A 157 17.34 8.52 -15.59
C HIS A 157 17.55 8.76 -17.09
N ARG A 158 18.01 7.75 -17.85
CA ARG A 158 18.17 7.86 -19.31
C ARG A 158 16.83 7.88 -20.06
N VAL A 159 15.80 7.26 -19.50
CA VAL A 159 14.44 7.23 -20.07
C VAL A 159 13.59 8.41 -19.58
N GLY A 160 13.82 8.87 -18.35
CA GLY A 160 13.15 10.03 -17.75
C GLY A 160 13.55 11.35 -18.40
N SER A 161 12.61 12.30 -18.52
CA SER A 161 12.91 13.64 -19.03
C SER A 161 13.48 14.52 -17.92
N ALA A 162 14.54 15.27 -18.22
CA ALA A 162 15.27 16.13 -17.28
C ALA A 162 14.47 17.32 -16.69
N GLY A 163 13.15 17.40 -16.93
CA GLY A 163 12.27 18.52 -16.55
C GLY A 163 11.14 18.18 -15.58
N VAL A 164 11.00 16.92 -15.13
CA VAL A 164 10.00 16.52 -14.13
C VAL A 164 10.61 16.63 -12.75
N GLY A 165 10.14 17.59 -11.95
CA GLY A 165 10.52 17.68 -10.54
C GLY A 165 10.19 16.38 -9.82
N ASN A 166 11.21 15.79 -9.19
CA ASN A 166 11.19 14.56 -8.38
C ASN A 166 11.29 13.21 -9.12
N LEU A 167 12.05 13.13 -10.23
CA LEU A 167 12.39 11.86 -10.90
C LEU A 167 12.98 10.79 -9.93
N GLU A 168 13.75 11.23 -8.93
CA GLU A 168 14.31 10.35 -7.91
C GLU A 168 13.23 9.76 -6.98
N GLN A 169 12.18 10.52 -6.69
CA GLN A 169 11.06 10.05 -5.86
C GLN A 169 10.24 9.00 -6.61
N GLU A 170 10.04 9.17 -7.92
CA GLU A 170 9.40 8.16 -8.76
C GLU A 170 10.24 6.88 -8.83
N PHE A 171 11.56 7.00 -8.97
CA PHE A 171 12.47 5.85 -8.93
C PHE A 171 12.39 5.10 -7.60
N GLN A 172 12.43 5.82 -6.47
CA GLN A 172 12.28 5.21 -5.14
C GLN A 172 10.93 4.50 -4.98
N SER A 173 9.85 5.08 -5.49
CA SER A 173 8.52 4.44 -5.47
C SER A 173 8.49 3.15 -6.30
N LEU A 174 9.18 3.11 -7.44
CA LEU A 174 9.31 1.92 -8.28
C LEU A 174 10.12 0.83 -7.57
N VAL A 175 11.24 1.20 -6.92
CA VAL A 175 12.07 0.29 -6.14
C VAL A 175 11.27 -0.33 -5.00
N GLN A 176 10.52 0.46 -4.24
CA GLN A 176 9.66 -0.04 -3.16
C GLN A 176 8.60 -1.01 -3.69
N LEU A 177 7.96 -0.69 -4.82
CA LEU A 177 6.95 -1.57 -5.42
C LEU A 177 7.55 -2.91 -5.85
N VAL A 178 8.70 -2.89 -6.53
CA VAL A 178 9.34 -4.13 -7.02
C VAL A 178 9.86 -4.98 -5.85
N ILE A 179 10.40 -4.36 -4.79
CA ILE A 179 10.86 -5.07 -3.59
C ILE A 179 9.68 -5.71 -2.86
N GLU A 180 8.56 -5.00 -2.69
CA GLU A 180 7.36 -5.54 -2.06
C GLU A 180 6.78 -6.70 -2.87
N GLU A 181 6.75 -6.59 -4.20
CA GLU A 181 6.35 -7.69 -5.08
C GLU A 181 7.31 -8.88 -4.92
N HIS A 182 8.62 -8.64 -4.90
CA HIS A 182 9.65 -9.69 -4.76
C HIS A 182 9.54 -10.41 -3.41
N ARG A 183 9.32 -9.66 -2.33
CA ARG A 183 9.08 -10.19 -0.98
C ARG A 183 7.86 -11.10 -0.92
N ARG A 184 6.78 -10.75 -1.63
CA ARG A 184 5.59 -11.61 -1.75
C ARG A 184 5.88 -12.89 -2.53
N ALA A 185 6.71 -12.79 -3.56
CA ALA A 185 7.11 -13.94 -4.36
C ALA A 185 8.10 -14.86 -3.63
N GLU A 186 8.98 -14.38 -2.75
CA GLU A 186 9.90 -15.27 -1.98
C GLU A 186 9.16 -16.26 -1.05
N LEU A 187 7.90 -15.99 -0.70
CA LEU A 187 7.04 -16.95 0.01
C LEU A 187 6.51 -18.08 -0.91
N GLU A 188 6.56 -17.91 -2.23
CA GLU A 188 6.12 -18.86 -3.24
C GLU A 188 7.34 -19.32 -4.08
N SER A 189 7.64 -20.61 -4.15
CA SER A 189 8.79 -21.14 -4.92
C SER A 189 8.98 -20.52 -6.32
N ASP A 190 10.23 -20.51 -6.84
CA ASP A 190 10.65 -20.06 -8.19
C ASP A 190 9.55 -19.73 -9.21
N VAL A 191 9.62 -18.54 -9.82
CA VAL A 191 8.57 -18.02 -10.70
C VAL A 191 8.36 -18.90 -11.95
N ARG A 192 7.31 -19.72 -11.95
CA ARG A 192 6.97 -20.69 -13.02
C ARG A 192 5.69 -20.30 -13.75
N TYR A 193 5.51 -20.79 -14.98
CA TYR A 193 4.25 -20.59 -15.75
C TYR A 193 3.00 -21.06 -15.00
N ILE A 194 3.13 -22.04 -14.12
CA ILE A 194 2.01 -22.61 -13.35
C ILE A 194 1.38 -21.55 -12.43
N GLN A 195 2.16 -20.59 -11.93
CA GLN A 195 1.64 -19.51 -11.06
C GLN A 195 0.72 -18.53 -11.81
N CYS A 196 0.82 -18.43 -13.14
CA CYS A 196 -0.16 -17.69 -13.94
C CYS A 196 -1.57 -18.28 -13.81
N PHE A 197 -1.69 -19.55 -13.41
CA PHE A 197 -2.95 -20.28 -13.28
C PHE A 197 -3.36 -20.55 -11.82
N GLN A 198 -2.75 -19.87 -10.84
CA GLN A 198 -3.06 -20.04 -9.42
C GLN A 198 -3.65 -18.76 -8.80
N GLY A 199 -4.57 -18.94 -7.86
CA GLY A 199 -5.14 -17.87 -7.03
C GLY A 199 -5.70 -16.69 -7.84
N GLU A 200 -5.35 -15.47 -7.43
CA GLU A 200 -5.77 -14.23 -8.09
C GLU A 200 -5.20 -14.07 -9.51
N ASN A 201 -4.03 -14.67 -9.78
CA ASN A 201 -3.37 -14.59 -11.07
C ASN A 201 -4.11 -15.42 -12.14
N LEU A 202 -4.85 -16.47 -11.75
CA LEU A 202 -5.71 -17.22 -12.69
C LEU A 202 -6.75 -16.32 -13.35
N ARG A 203 -7.44 -15.49 -12.55
CA ARG A 203 -8.45 -14.56 -13.07
C ARG A 203 -7.83 -13.53 -14.02
N ARG A 204 -6.66 -12.99 -13.65
CA ARG A 204 -5.91 -12.05 -14.50
C ARG A 204 -5.50 -12.70 -15.82
N THR A 205 -4.91 -13.88 -15.79
CA THR A 205 -4.48 -14.61 -16.99
C THR A 205 -5.67 -14.99 -17.87
N LEU A 206 -6.81 -15.37 -17.30
CA LEU A 206 -8.01 -15.67 -18.07
C LEU A 206 -8.55 -14.43 -18.80
N ILE A 207 -8.58 -13.26 -18.13
CA ILE A 207 -8.94 -11.99 -18.78
C ILE A 207 -8.00 -11.68 -19.94
N VAL A 208 -6.68 -11.88 -19.76
CA VAL A 208 -5.69 -11.67 -20.82
C VAL A 208 -5.89 -12.64 -21.99
N VAL A 209 -6.12 -13.93 -21.71
CA VAL A 209 -6.43 -14.94 -22.73
C VAL A 209 -7.69 -14.53 -23.47
N PHE A 210 -8.77 -14.18 -22.77
CA PHE A 210 -10.01 -13.74 -23.39
C PHE A 210 -9.82 -12.49 -24.27
N ALA A 211 -9.10 -11.49 -23.77
CA ALA A 211 -8.76 -10.30 -24.53
C ALA A 211 -7.96 -10.63 -25.80
N SER A 212 -7.11 -11.65 -25.77
CA SER A 212 -6.35 -12.13 -26.94
C SER A 212 -7.20 -12.79 -28.03
N LEU A 213 -8.32 -13.40 -27.64
CA LEU A 213 -9.23 -14.12 -28.55
C LEU A 213 -10.10 -13.16 -29.35
N ILE A 214 -10.48 -12.03 -28.73
CA ILE A 214 -11.33 -10.99 -29.30
C ILE A 214 -10.82 -10.58 -30.71
N PRO A 215 -9.61 -10.01 -30.88
CA PRO A 215 -9.16 -9.56 -32.20
C PRO A 215 -9.10 -10.68 -33.25
N THR A 216 -8.72 -11.89 -32.85
CA THR A 216 -8.62 -13.03 -33.76
C THR A 216 -9.97 -13.56 -34.21
N ALA A 217 -10.99 -13.51 -33.34
CA ALA A 217 -12.36 -13.90 -33.66
C ALA A 217 -13.04 -12.93 -34.63
N PHE A 218 -12.65 -11.65 -34.60
CA PHE A 218 -13.17 -10.61 -35.49
C PHE A 218 -12.51 -10.58 -36.89
N GLY A 219 -11.64 -11.55 -37.22
CA GLY A 219 -11.21 -11.75 -38.60
C GLY A 219 -9.87 -11.14 -38.99
N LEU A 220 -8.97 -10.84 -38.05
CA LEU A 220 -7.58 -10.47 -38.40
C LEU A 220 -6.85 -11.44 -39.35
N PRO A 221 -7.07 -12.77 -39.31
CA PRO A 221 -6.47 -13.69 -40.29
C PRO A 221 -7.01 -13.50 -41.72
N LEU A 222 -8.21 -12.92 -41.86
CA LEU A 222 -8.84 -12.65 -43.15
C LEU A 222 -8.06 -11.59 -43.91
N LEU A 223 -7.62 -10.52 -43.23
CA LEU A 223 -6.77 -9.46 -43.79
C LEU A 223 -5.58 -10.02 -44.56
N ALA A 224 -4.87 -10.95 -43.95
CA ALA A 224 -3.67 -11.56 -44.51
C ALA A 224 -3.98 -12.43 -45.75
N SER A 225 -5.24 -12.86 -45.90
CA SER A 225 -5.71 -13.76 -46.96
C SER A 225 -6.54 -13.03 -48.03
N VAL A 226 -6.77 -11.72 -47.89
CA VAL A 226 -7.59 -10.91 -48.81
C VAL A 226 -7.06 -10.97 -50.25
N SER A 227 -5.74 -10.86 -50.43
CA SER A 227 -5.09 -10.89 -51.74
C SER A 227 -5.21 -12.22 -52.48
N TYR A 228 -5.57 -13.29 -51.77
CA TYR A 228 -5.84 -14.62 -52.33
C TYR A 228 -7.35 -14.84 -52.55
N PHE A 229 -8.18 -14.43 -51.57
CA PHE A 229 -9.62 -14.62 -51.59
C PHE A 229 -10.33 -13.87 -52.72
N PHE A 230 -9.98 -12.60 -52.93
CA PHE A 230 -10.66 -11.76 -53.90
C PHE A 230 -10.43 -12.18 -55.36
N PRO A 231 -9.23 -12.65 -55.75
CA PRO A 231 -9.05 -13.30 -57.05
C PRO A 231 -9.91 -14.54 -57.26
N ILE A 232 -10.12 -15.36 -56.22
CA ILE A 232 -10.99 -16.55 -56.29
C ILE A 232 -12.45 -16.16 -56.52
N LEU A 233 -12.89 -15.01 -56.02
CA LEU A 233 -14.21 -14.44 -56.31
C LEU A 233 -14.34 -13.82 -57.71
N GLY A 234 -13.31 -13.96 -58.57
CA GLY A 234 -13.33 -13.48 -59.95
C GLY A 234 -12.85 -12.04 -60.14
N MET A 235 -12.22 -11.42 -59.12
CA MET A 235 -11.61 -10.09 -59.27
C MET A 235 -10.19 -10.17 -59.82
N ALA A 236 -9.77 -9.18 -60.61
CA ALA A 236 -8.38 -9.12 -61.03
C ALA A 236 -7.46 -8.83 -59.83
N VAL A 237 -6.27 -9.46 -59.82
CA VAL A 237 -5.29 -9.38 -58.72
C VAL A 237 -4.89 -7.93 -58.40
N SER A 238 -4.75 -7.09 -59.43
CA SER A 238 -4.45 -5.66 -59.28
C SER A 238 -5.56 -4.90 -58.55
N THR A 239 -6.81 -5.21 -58.85
CA THR A 239 -7.99 -4.58 -58.25
C THR A 239 -8.18 -5.00 -56.79
N SER A 240 -7.89 -6.26 -56.48
CA SER A 240 -7.86 -6.77 -55.11
C SER A 240 -6.85 -6.04 -54.22
N LEU A 241 -5.65 -5.74 -54.74
CA LEU A 241 -4.60 -5.05 -54.00
C LEU A 241 -4.95 -3.55 -53.81
N THR A 242 -5.54 -2.90 -54.80
CA THR A 242 -6.02 -1.51 -54.68
C THR A 242 -7.14 -1.37 -53.62
N LEU A 243 -8.07 -2.33 -53.54
CA LEU A 243 -9.11 -2.35 -52.50
C LEU A 243 -8.55 -2.51 -51.09
N LEU A 244 -7.49 -3.31 -50.93
CA LEU A 244 -6.78 -3.47 -49.67
C LEU A 244 -6.13 -2.14 -49.23
N ILE A 245 -5.57 -1.38 -50.16
CA ILE A 245 -4.97 -0.06 -49.90
C ILE A 245 -6.05 0.97 -49.50
N ILE A 246 -7.17 1.02 -50.23
CA ILE A 246 -8.25 2.00 -50.01
C ILE A 246 -8.93 1.79 -48.66
N GLY A 247 -9.20 0.55 -48.26
CA GLY A 247 -9.93 0.33 -47.02
C GLY A 247 -9.09 0.51 -45.75
N VAL A 248 -7.76 0.43 -45.82
CA VAL A 248 -6.87 0.89 -44.73
C VAL A 248 -7.04 2.39 -44.44
N VAL A 249 -7.47 3.19 -45.44
CA VAL A 249 -7.60 4.66 -45.35
C VAL A 249 -8.98 5.12 -44.86
N LEU A 250 -10.07 4.35 -45.09
CA LEU A 250 -11.46 4.81 -44.92
C LEU A 250 -12.17 4.34 -43.63
N GLY A 251 -11.44 3.90 -42.61
CA GLY A 251 -11.98 3.25 -41.40
C GLY A 251 -12.78 4.13 -40.42
N ALA A 252 -13.95 4.65 -40.81
CA ALA A 252 -14.92 5.23 -39.89
C ALA A 252 -16.37 4.85 -40.25
N SER A 253 -17.03 4.07 -39.37
CA SER A 253 -18.48 4.07 -39.02
C SER A 253 -19.12 2.67 -38.87
N SER A 254 -19.93 2.54 -37.81
CA SER A 254 -20.48 1.30 -37.25
C SER A 254 -21.80 0.82 -37.86
N ILE A 255 -22.24 1.35 -39.00
CA ILE A 255 -23.54 1.00 -39.63
C ILE A 255 -23.41 -0.13 -40.68
N VAL A 256 -22.18 -0.50 -41.04
CA VAL A 256 -21.84 -1.36 -42.18
C VAL A 256 -22.16 -2.85 -41.97
N TRP A 257 -22.23 -3.31 -40.72
CA TRP A 257 -22.50 -4.72 -40.39
C TRP A 257 -23.89 -5.20 -40.81
N LEU A 258 -24.90 -4.33 -40.70
CA LEU A 258 -26.29 -4.68 -41.01
C LEU A 258 -26.53 -4.74 -42.53
N ALA A 259 -25.97 -3.79 -43.27
CA ALA A 259 -26.16 -3.71 -44.72
C ALA A 259 -25.45 -4.84 -45.49
N SER A 260 -24.32 -5.34 -44.96
CA SER A 260 -23.52 -6.41 -45.58
C SER A 260 -24.20 -7.78 -45.54
N GLY A 261 -24.91 -8.07 -44.45
CA GLY A 261 -25.68 -9.31 -44.32
C GLY A 261 -26.86 -9.37 -45.30
N VAL A 262 -27.45 -8.22 -45.64
CA VAL A 262 -28.56 -8.10 -46.60
C VAL A 262 -28.05 -8.17 -48.05
N ALA A 263 -26.90 -7.57 -48.34
CA ALA A 263 -26.32 -7.56 -49.69
C ALA A 263 -25.83 -8.95 -50.16
N GLY A 264 -25.45 -9.84 -49.23
CA GLY A 264 -25.01 -11.21 -49.55
C GLY A 264 -26.09 -12.14 -50.12
N ILE A 265 -27.34 -11.70 -50.15
CA ILE A 265 -28.48 -12.44 -50.73
C ILE A 265 -28.55 -12.24 -52.26
N PHE A 266 -27.89 -11.21 -52.80
CA PHE A 266 -27.96 -10.85 -54.22
C PHE A 266 -26.68 -11.24 -54.97
N SER A 267 -26.82 -11.95 -56.09
CA SER A 267 -25.71 -12.33 -56.97
C SER A 267 -25.55 -11.33 -58.13
N GLY A 268 -24.52 -10.48 -58.07
CA GLY A 268 -24.19 -9.50 -59.11
C GLY A 268 -22.86 -8.77 -58.85
N ARG A 269 -22.35 -8.01 -59.84
CA ARG A 269 -21.07 -7.27 -59.70
C ARG A 269 -21.10 -6.24 -58.56
N ILE A 270 -22.22 -5.52 -58.37
CA ILE A 270 -22.40 -4.50 -57.34
C ILE A 270 -22.36 -5.09 -55.90
N PRO A 271 -23.07 -6.20 -55.60
CA PRO A 271 -22.93 -6.93 -54.34
C PRO A 271 -21.49 -7.34 -53.99
N ILE A 272 -20.68 -7.76 -54.98
CA ILE A 272 -19.29 -8.16 -54.75
C ILE A 272 -18.44 -6.98 -54.26
N TRP A 273 -18.57 -5.81 -54.90
CA TRP A 273 -17.87 -4.59 -54.47
C TRP A 273 -18.34 -4.11 -53.10
N PHE A 274 -19.64 -4.25 -52.81
CA PHE A 274 -20.20 -3.89 -51.51
C PHE A 274 -19.70 -4.80 -50.38
N ILE A 275 -19.66 -6.12 -50.61
CA ILE A 275 -19.11 -7.12 -49.67
C ILE A 275 -17.60 -6.91 -49.45
N ALA A 276 -16.85 -6.58 -50.51
CA ALA A 276 -15.43 -6.30 -50.42
C ALA A 276 -15.14 -5.02 -49.61
N GLY A 277 -15.88 -3.93 -49.89
CA GLY A 277 -15.76 -2.67 -49.14
C GLY A 277 -16.18 -2.80 -47.68
N SER A 278 -17.20 -3.60 -47.39
CA SER A 278 -17.70 -3.77 -46.03
C SER A 278 -16.85 -4.68 -45.16
N MET A 279 -16.32 -5.78 -45.72
CA MET A 279 -15.32 -6.61 -45.02
C MET A 279 -14.09 -5.79 -44.64
N MET A 280 -13.65 -4.90 -45.54
CA MET A 280 -12.49 -4.05 -45.28
C MET A 280 -12.75 -2.99 -44.18
N ALA A 281 -13.95 -2.40 -44.14
CA ALA A 281 -14.34 -1.47 -43.07
C ALA A 281 -14.41 -2.15 -41.70
N ILE A 282 -14.97 -3.37 -41.63
CA ILE A 282 -15.06 -4.19 -40.40
C ILE A 282 -13.68 -4.45 -39.80
N ILE A 283 -12.80 -4.91 -40.67
CA ILE A 283 -11.42 -5.24 -40.36
C ILE A 283 -10.67 -4.04 -39.75
N VAL A 284 -10.90 -2.83 -40.28
CA VAL A 284 -10.25 -1.60 -39.77
C VAL A 284 -10.89 -1.11 -38.47
N ILE A 285 -12.21 -1.18 -38.32
CA ILE A 285 -12.89 -0.82 -37.06
C ILE A 285 -12.41 -1.71 -35.90
N VAL A 286 -12.28 -3.00 -36.15
CA VAL A 286 -11.74 -3.97 -35.19
C VAL A 286 -10.24 -3.73 -34.96
N GLY A 287 -9.49 -3.44 -36.02
CA GLY A 287 -8.05 -3.18 -35.98
C GLY A 287 -7.66 -1.89 -35.26
N VAL A 288 -8.54 -0.89 -35.23
CA VAL A 288 -8.33 0.40 -34.54
C VAL A 288 -8.96 0.42 -33.14
N GLY A 289 -9.98 -0.40 -32.87
CA GLY A 289 -10.66 -0.45 -31.58
C GLY A 289 -10.25 -1.63 -30.70
N ALA A 290 -10.78 -2.81 -31.02
CA ALA A 290 -10.66 -4.01 -30.18
C ALA A 290 -9.21 -4.52 -30.07
N TRP A 291 -8.42 -4.37 -31.15
CA TRP A 291 -7.05 -4.86 -31.17
C TRP A 291 -6.10 -4.04 -30.26
N PRO A 292 -6.01 -2.70 -30.36
CA PRO A 292 -5.27 -1.88 -29.39
C PRO A 292 -5.68 -2.15 -27.95
N ALA A 293 -6.99 -2.20 -27.68
CA ALA A 293 -7.53 -2.44 -26.35
C ALA A 293 -7.07 -3.79 -25.79
N SER A 294 -7.04 -4.85 -26.61
CA SER A 294 -6.59 -6.17 -26.17
C SER A 294 -5.14 -6.18 -25.68
N VAL A 295 -4.25 -5.45 -26.38
CA VAL A 295 -2.82 -5.39 -26.03
C VAL A 295 -2.63 -4.57 -24.76
N VAL A 296 -3.35 -3.45 -24.61
CA VAL A 296 -3.32 -2.63 -23.39
C VAL A 296 -3.82 -3.43 -22.18
N ILE A 297 -4.94 -4.14 -22.31
CA ILE A 297 -5.50 -4.99 -21.24
C ILE A 297 -4.49 -6.08 -20.86
N SER A 298 -3.85 -6.73 -21.85
CA SER A 298 -2.88 -7.79 -21.58
C SER A 298 -1.71 -7.35 -20.70
N VAL A 299 -1.31 -6.09 -20.86
CA VAL A 299 -0.17 -5.51 -20.15
C VAL A 299 -0.57 -5.00 -18.77
N GLU A 300 -1.68 -4.26 -18.66
CA GLU A 300 -2.09 -3.63 -17.40
C GLU A 300 -2.71 -4.61 -16.41
N VAL A 301 -3.37 -5.68 -16.89
CA VAL A 301 -3.94 -6.72 -16.02
C VAL A 301 -2.87 -7.68 -15.49
N SER A 302 -1.74 -7.79 -16.18
CA SER A 302 -0.64 -8.68 -15.77
C SER A 302 0.14 -8.10 -14.58
N SER A 303 0.44 -8.95 -13.59
CA SER A 303 1.39 -8.59 -12.52
C SER A 303 2.76 -8.33 -13.13
N LEU A 304 3.51 -7.38 -12.55
CA LEU A 304 4.81 -6.99 -13.06
C LEU A 304 5.78 -8.17 -13.09
N GLN A 305 5.69 -9.10 -12.12
CA GLN A 305 6.51 -10.31 -12.06
C GLN A 305 6.19 -11.34 -13.13
N LEU A 306 4.92 -11.63 -13.36
CA LEU A 306 4.50 -12.63 -14.33
C LEU A 306 4.31 -12.06 -15.73
N ARG A 307 4.52 -10.74 -15.91
CA ARG A 307 4.23 -10.02 -17.16
C ARG A 307 4.78 -10.69 -18.41
N ALA A 308 6.07 -11.02 -18.42
CA ALA A 308 6.70 -11.68 -19.56
C ALA A 308 6.06 -13.05 -19.88
N LYS A 309 5.70 -13.81 -18.84
CA LYS A 309 5.03 -15.12 -18.98
C LYS A 309 3.58 -14.97 -19.44
N THR A 310 2.82 -14.04 -18.85
CA THR A 310 1.43 -13.73 -19.20
C THR A 310 1.32 -13.21 -20.64
N LEU A 311 2.25 -12.37 -21.10
CA LEU A 311 2.32 -11.94 -22.50
C LEU A 311 2.75 -13.06 -23.45
N GLY A 312 3.55 -14.03 -22.97
CA GLY A 312 3.80 -15.28 -23.69
C GLY A 312 2.53 -16.12 -23.86
N ILE A 313 1.70 -16.23 -22.82
CA ILE A 313 0.39 -16.91 -22.87
C ILE A 313 -0.59 -16.16 -23.78
N TYR A 314 -0.64 -14.83 -23.72
CA TYR A 314 -1.40 -13.98 -24.66
C TYR A 314 -1.02 -14.30 -26.11
N GLY A 315 0.28 -14.31 -26.42
CA GLY A 315 0.77 -14.65 -27.75
C GLY A 315 0.44 -16.09 -28.15
N LEU A 316 0.51 -17.04 -27.22
CA LEU A 316 0.13 -18.43 -27.48
C LEU A 316 -1.35 -18.54 -27.86
N ALA A 317 -2.25 -17.99 -27.04
CA ALA A 317 -3.70 -18.06 -27.24
C ALA A 317 -4.16 -17.36 -28.52
N SER A 318 -3.65 -16.15 -28.78
CA SER A 318 -3.95 -15.41 -30.01
C SER A 318 -3.49 -16.17 -31.26
N ASN A 319 -2.25 -16.66 -31.28
CA ASN A 319 -1.72 -17.36 -32.45
C ASN A 319 -2.32 -18.75 -32.64
N LEU A 320 -2.77 -19.43 -31.57
CA LEU A 320 -3.53 -20.69 -31.64
C LEU A 320 -4.81 -20.49 -32.44
N VAL A 321 -5.63 -19.52 -32.02
CA VAL A 321 -6.89 -19.25 -32.71
C VAL A 321 -6.65 -18.73 -34.11
N SER A 322 -5.71 -17.82 -34.29
CA SER A 322 -5.34 -17.33 -35.62
C SER A 322 -4.88 -18.46 -36.55
N GLY A 323 -4.11 -19.42 -36.04
CA GLY A 323 -3.64 -20.58 -36.81
C GLY A 323 -4.77 -21.53 -37.19
N SER A 324 -5.64 -21.86 -36.24
CA SER A 324 -6.84 -22.69 -36.49
C SER A 324 -7.75 -22.06 -37.55
N VAL A 325 -7.99 -20.75 -37.44
CA VAL A 325 -8.77 -19.98 -38.42
C VAL A 325 -8.05 -19.98 -39.78
N ALA A 326 -6.75 -19.71 -39.82
CA ALA A 326 -5.98 -19.70 -41.08
C ALA A 326 -5.94 -21.06 -41.79
N ILE A 327 -6.00 -22.17 -41.05
CA ILE A 327 -6.10 -23.52 -41.64
C ILE A 327 -7.52 -23.76 -42.17
N ALA A 328 -8.56 -23.37 -41.43
CA ALA A 328 -9.94 -23.60 -41.82
C ALA A 328 -10.37 -22.74 -43.03
N LEU A 329 -9.91 -21.49 -43.10
CA LEU A 329 -10.35 -20.50 -44.09
C LEU A 329 -10.18 -20.94 -45.56
N PRO A 330 -9.02 -21.46 -46.01
CA PRO A 330 -8.86 -21.95 -47.39
C PRO A 330 -9.85 -23.05 -47.78
N TYR A 331 -10.18 -23.99 -46.88
CA TYR A 331 -11.16 -25.04 -47.16
C TYR A 331 -12.59 -24.51 -47.28
N VAL A 332 -12.89 -23.44 -46.54
CA VAL A 332 -14.18 -22.73 -46.56
C VAL A 332 -14.35 -21.93 -47.87
N TYR A 333 -13.24 -21.41 -48.44
CA TYR A 333 -13.24 -20.59 -49.65
C TYR A 333 -13.07 -21.37 -50.95
N ASN A 334 -12.40 -22.51 -50.91
CA ASN A 334 -12.13 -23.24 -52.14
C ASN A 334 -13.43 -23.73 -52.78
N PRO A 335 -13.60 -23.52 -54.10
CA PRO A 335 -14.79 -23.96 -54.83
C PRO A 335 -14.93 -25.49 -54.84
N ASP A 336 -13.84 -26.23 -54.63
CA ASP A 336 -13.80 -27.70 -54.70
C ASP A 336 -14.24 -28.41 -53.40
N SER A 337 -14.34 -27.71 -52.26
CA SER A 337 -14.60 -28.32 -50.95
C SER A 337 -15.75 -27.70 -50.15
N GLY A 338 -15.84 -26.36 -50.08
CA GLY A 338 -16.79 -25.66 -49.20
C GLY A 338 -17.76 -24.71 -49.92
N ASN A 339 -17.28 -23.99 -50.95
CA ASN A 339 -18.03 -23.06 -51.82
C ASN A 339 -19.12 -22.20 -51.13
N PHE A 340 -18.85 -21.66 -49.94
CA PHE A 340 -19.81 -20.85 -49.20
C PHE A 340 -19.91 -19.38 -49.68
N GLY A 341 -19.12 -18.97 -50.68
CA GLY A 341 -19.16 -17.61 -51.25
C GLY A 341 -19.10 -16.49 -50.18
N GLY A 342 -20.01 -15.52 -50.27
CA GLY A 342 -20.16 -14.44 -49.27
C GLY A 342 -20.88 -14.84 -47.97
N GLN A 343 -21.47 -16.05 -47.90
CA GLN A 343 -22.23 -16.52 -46.73
C GLN A 343 -21.32 -16.90 -45.54
N ASN A 344 -20.01 -16.95 -45.76
CA ASN A 344 -18.96 -17.13 -44.74
C ASN A 344 -19.02 -16.11 -43.59
N ILE A 345 -19.58 -14.93 -43.85
CA ILE A 345 -19.80 -13.89 -42.85
C ILE A 345 -20.76 -14.37 -41.74
N PHE A 346 -21.68 -15.30 -42.03
CA PHE A 346 -22.61 -15.87 -41.03
C PHE A 346 -21.94 -16.84 -40.05
N TYR A 347 -20.93 -17.61 -40.50
CA TYR A 347 -20.15 -18.50 -39.63
C TYR A 347 -19.27 -17.71 -38.65
N ILE A 348 -18.66 -16.62 -39.13
CA ILE A 348 -17.90 -15.68 -38.29
C ILE A 348 -18.85 -14.97 -37.31
N ARG A 349 -20.06 -14.58 -37.78
CA ARG A 349 -21.11 -13.99 -36.93
C ARG A 349 -21.61 -14.93 -35.84
N SER A 350 -21.81 -16.22 -36.14
CA SER A 350 -22.28 -17.21 -35.14
C SER A 350 -21.21 -17.46 -34.07
N THR A 351 -19.95 -17.58 -34.48
CA THR A 351 -18.81 -17.73 -33.56
C THR A 351 -18.69 -16.50 -32.64
N LEU A 352 -18.83 -15.29 -33.18
CA LEU A 352 -18.85 -14.03 -32.41
C LEU A 352 -20.07 -13.88 -31.49
N TRP A 353 -21.25 -14.33 -31.92
CA TRP A 353 -22.49 -14.29 -31.12
C TRP A 353 -22.38 -15.16 -29.86
N TYR A 354 -21.77 -16.35 -29.96
CA TYR A 354 -21.45 -17.19 -28.81
C TYR A 354 -20.44 -16.54 -27.84
N PHE A 355 -19.48 -15.74 -28.33
CA PHE A 355 -18.53 -15.02 -27.48
C PHE A 355 -19.10 -13.76 -26.83
N PHE A 356 -20.05 -13.08 -27.46
CA PHE A 356 -20.75 -11.92 -26.88
C PHE A 356 -21.85 -12.31 -25.88
N PHE A 357 -22.55 -13.42 -26.11
CA PHE A 357 -23.65 -13.91 -25.25
C PHE A 357 -23.24 -15.01 -24.27
N GLY A 358 -21.96 -15.39 -24.24
CA GLY A 358 -21.39 -16.15 -23.14
C GLY A 358 -21.39 -15.31 -21.86
N ASP A 359 -22.53 -15.27 -21.16
CA ASP A 359 -22.78 -14.59 -19.88
C ASP A 359 -21.81 -15.00 -18.74
N HIS A 360 -20.87 -15.90 -19.03
CA HIS A 360 -19.93 -16.49 -18.09
C HIS A 360 -18.71 -15.60 -17.77
N PHE A 361 -18.38 -14.62 -18.62
CA PHE A 361 -17.28 -13.68 -18.39
C PHE A 361 -17.72 -12.24 -18.64
N ARG A 362 -18.67 -11.74 -17.84
CA ARG A 362 -18.79 -10.29 -17.67
C ARG A 362 -17.44 -9.77 -17.16
N GLY A 363 -16.77 -8.96 -17.99
CA GLY A 363 -15.69 -8.06 -17.56
C GLY A 363 -16.13 -7.29 -16.31
N PRO A 364 -15.18 -6.77 -15.51
CA PRO A 364 -15.38 -6.47 -14.10
C PRO A 364 -16.77 -5.90 -13.87
N ARG A 365 -17.67 -6.72 -13.30
CA ARG A 365 -18.68 -6.14 -12.43
C ARG A 365 -17.82 -5.40 -11.43
N ASP A 366 -17.89 -4.09 -11.45
CA ASP A 366 -17.42 -3.26 -10.36
C ASP A 366 -18.04 -3.86 -9.10
N GLU A 367 -17.27 -4.71 -8.44
CA GLU A 367 -17.35 -4.90 -7.00
C GLU A 367 -16.60 -3.73 -6.33
N GLY A 368 -16.61 -2.56 -6.97
CA GLY A 368 -16.84 -1.33 -6.25
C GLY A 368 -18.19 -1.47 -5.56
N SER A 369 -18.14 -1.89 -4.30
CA SER A 369 -19.15 -1.70 -3.27
C SER A 369 -20.45 -1.08 -3.79
N LYS A 370 -21.48 -1.91 -3.99
CA LYS A 370 -22.84 -1.44 -4.26
C LYS A 370 -23.17 -0.31 -3.28
N CYS A 371 -23.23 0.92 -3.77
CA CYS A 371 -23.80 2.03 -3.00
C CYS A 371 -25.31 1.73 -2.95
N GLY A 372 -25.75 1.06 -1.90
CA GLY A 372 -27.15 0.76 -1.56
C GLY A 372 -27.97 -0.02 -2.61
N GLY A 373 -28.05 -1.34 -2.46
CA GLY A 373 -29.26 -2.14 -2.72
C GLY A 373 -29.82 -2.31 -4.14
N ASN A 374 -29.78 -1.32 -5.05
CA ASN A 374 -30.41 -1.40 -6.36
C ASN A 374 -29.51 -0.89 -7.50
N GLN A 375 -29.57 -1.61 -8.63
CA GLN A 375 -28.70 -1.53 -9.82
C GLN A 375 -28.73 -0.16 -10.55
N SER A 376 -28.24 0.93 -9.94
CA SER A 376 -28.11 2.23 -10.63
C SER A 376 -26.70 2.82 -10.53
N HIS A 377 -26.27 3.49 -11.60
CA HIS A 377 -24.91 4.00 -11.81
C HIS A 377 -24.52 5.13 -10.81
N CYS A 378 -23.36 4.98 -10.17
CA CYS A 378 -22.71 5.95 -9.30
C CYS A 378 -22.09 7.12 -10.11
N ASP A 379 -22.15 8.34 -9.58
CA ASP A 379 -21.71 9.59 -10.23
C ASP A 379 -20.29 10.05 -9.86
N GLU A 380 -19.52 9.21 -9.16
CA GLU A 380 -18.09 9.40 -8.83
C GLU A 380 -17.69 10.70 -8.09
N GLY A 381 -18.63 11.42 -7.48
CA GLY A 381 -18.34 12.58 -6.64
C GLY A 381 -17.40 12.25 -5.46
N GLN A 382 -16.42 13.13 -5.18
CA GLN A 382 -15.58 13.08 -3.97
C GLN A 382 -15.99 14.22 -3.02
N PRO A 383 -16.06 13.99 -1.69
CA PRO A 383 -15.65 12.78 -0.96
C PRO A 383 -16.70 11.65 -0.93
N SER A 384 -17.96 11.94 -1.24
CA SER A 384 -19.05 10.96 -1.40
C SER A 384 -19.80 11.25 -2.71
N CYS A 385 -20.33 10.22 -3.37
CA CYS A 385 -21.10 10.43 -4.60
C CYS A 385 -22.41 11.18 -4.28
N ARG A 386 -22.85 12.07 -5.19
CA ARG A 386 -23.97 12.98 -4.91
C ARG A 386 -25.26 12.20 -4.70
N ARG A 387 -25.42 11.04 -5.35
CA ARG A 387 -26.59 10.18 -5.16
C ARG A 387 -26.64 9.48 -3.81
N CYS A 388 -25.51 9.03 -3.25
CA CYS A 388 -25.51 8.48 -1.89
C CYS A 388 -25.69 9.58 -0.84
N THR A 389 -25.23 10.81 -1.12
CA THR A 389 -25.56 12.00 -0.32
C THR A 389 -27.05 12.34 -0.37
N ILE A 390 -27.69 12.33 -1.54
CA ILE A 390 -29.13 12.60 -1.69
C ILE A 390 -29.97 11.47 -1.06
N ALA A 391 -29.51 10.21 -1.16
CA ALA A 391 -30.19 9.06 -0.57
C ALA A 391 -29.97 8.91 0.94
N GLY A 392 -29.11 9.74 1.55
CA GLY A 392 -28.81 9.68 2.98
C GLY A 392 -28.04 8.41 3.42
N ILE A 393 -27.35 7.73 2.49
CA ILE A 393 -26.62 6.47 2.73
C ILE A 393 -25.11 6.76 2.74
N GLU A 394 -24.38 6.20 3.70
CA GLU A 394 -22.91 6.30 3.73
C GLU A 394 -22.28 5.63 2.50
N CYS A 395 -21.52 6.43 1.75
CA CYS A 395 -20.80 5.96 0.58
C CYS A 395 -19.55 5.18 1.05
N ALA A 396 -19.45 3.90 0.68
CA ALA A 396 -18.35 3.01 1.11
C ALA A 396 -16.94 3.43 0.62
N GLY A 397 -16.82 4.54 -0.11
CA GLY A 397 -15.57 5.06 -0.64
C GLY A 397 -15.01 4.23 -1.79
N TYR A 398 -14.09 4.82 -2.55
CA TYR A 398 -13.43 4.15 -3.67
C TYR A 398 -12.27 3.30 -3.16
N ARG A 399 -12.26 1.99 -3.47
CA ARG A 399 -11.15 1.08 -3.14
C ARG A 399 -9.90 1.50 -3.94
N LYS A 400 -8.75 1.63 -3.27
CA LYS A 400 -7.46 2.04 -3.87
C LYS A 400 -6.72 0.91 -4.62
N ASP A 401 -7.33 -0.26 -4.75
CA ASP A 401 -6.71 -1.39 -5.44
C ASP A 401 -7.18 -1.44 -6.89
N LEU A 402 -6.18 -1.40 -7.78
CA LEU A 402 -6.23 -1.29 -9.25
C LEU A 402 -6.14 0.16 -9.75
N LEU A 403 -4.91 0.55 -10.10
CA LEU A 403 -4.62 1.63 -11.02
C LEU A 403 -5.21 1.32 -12.40
N ILE A 404 -6.50 1.59 -12.58
CA ILE A 404 -7.02 2.09 -13.84
C ILE A 404 -7.40 3.55 -13.57
N ARG A 405 -6.48 4.44 -13.91
CA ARG A 405 -6.59 5.88 -13.69
C ARG A 405 -7.59 6.46 -14.70
N SER A 406 -8.73 6.95 -14.22
CA SER A 406 -9.71 7.68 -15.03
C SER A 406 -9.16 9.06 -15.46
N GLU A 407 -9.50 9.45 -16.69
CA GLU A 407 -8.97 10.60 -17.47
C GLU A 407 -9.32 12.01 -16.94
N ASN A 408 -9.71 12.19 -15.68
CA ASN A 408 -10.24 13.48 -15.21
C ASN A 408 -9.17 14.49 -14.71
N PHE A 409 -7.88 14.17 -14.80
CA PHE A 409 -6.80 15.08 -14.36
C PHE A 409 -6.66 16.34 -15.24
N ARG A 410 -6.93 16.25 -16.54
CA ARG A 410 -6.78 17.38 -17.49
C ARG A 410 -7.88 18.44 -17.35
N VAL A 411 -9.07 18.04 -16.91
CA VAL A 411 -10.20 18.95 -16.63
C VAL A 411 -9.93 19.75 -15.36
N ARG A 412 -9.40 19.09 -14.31
CA ARG A 412 -9.06 19.73 -13.04
C ARG A 412 -7.97 20.81 -13.18
N GLN A 413 -7.00 20.58 -14.08
CA GLN A 413 -5.93 21.55 -14.36
C GLN A 413 -6.42 22.79 -15.14
N ARG A 414 -7.48 22.67 -15.97
CA ARG A 414 -8.09 23.82 -16.65
C ARG A 414 -8.88 24.71 -15.69
N VAL A 415 -9.54 24.13 -14.69
CA VAL A 415 -10.27 24.88 -13.66
C VAL A 415 -9.32 25.67 -12.75
N LEU A 416 -8.14 25.13 -12.45
CA LEU A 416 -7.13 25.83 -11.63
C LEU A 416 -6.41 26.96 -12.37
N ARG A 417 -6.36 26.93 -13.72
CA ARG A 417 -5.79 28.02 -14.53
C ARG A 417 -6.73 29.22 -14.71
N ALA A 418 -7.98 29.14 -14.25
CA ALA A 418 -8.99 30.16 -14.46
C ALA A 418 -9.11 31.21 -13.33
N ARG A 419 -8.16 31.31 -12.40
CA ARG A 419 -8.13 32.39 -11.39
C ARG A 419 -6.92 33.31 -11.60
N PRO A 420 -7.11 34.63 -11.78
CA PRO A 420 -6.00 35.57 -11.90
C PRO A 420 -5.43 35.92 -10.52
N VAL A 421 -4.11 35.97 -10.43
CA VAL A 421 -3.33 36.43 -9.28
C VAL A 421 -2.84 37.85 -9.58
N THR A 422 -3.16 38.79 -8.68
CA THR A 422 -2.62 40.16 -8.68
C THR A 422 -1.25 40.21 -8.00
N GLU A 423 -0.39 41.03 -8.58
CA GLU A 423 1.04 41.22 -8.32
C GLU A 423 1.37 41.83 -6.94
N ARG A 424 2.57 41.52 -6.42
CA ARG A 424 3.59 42.55 -6.10
C ARG A 424 4.97 41.94 -5.84
N ASN A 425 5.95 42.45 -6.58
CA ASN A 425 7.40 42.43 -6.32
C ASN A 425 7.77 43.77 -5.64
N PRO A 426 8.94 43.99 -4.98
CA PRO A 426 10.25 43.90 -5.66
C PRO A 426 11.49 43.46 -4.82
N SER A 427 12.39 42.75 -5.51
CA SER A 427 13.84 43.04 -5.67
C SER A 427 14.77 43.32 -4.46
N ARG A 428 15.83 42.50 -4.31
CA ARG A 428 17.24 42.97 -4.40
C ARG A 428 18.27 41.83 -4.55
N GLN A 429 19.21 42.06 -5.46
CA GLN A 429 20.40 41.27 -5.80
C GLN A 429 21.51 41.38 -4.75
N ILE A 430 22.47 40.44 -4.78
CA ILE A 430 23.94 40.62 -4.98
C ILE A 430 24.62 39.25 -4.70
N LEU A 431 25.05 38.56 -5.77
CA LEU A 431 26.46 38.17 -6.11
C LEU A 431 27.15 37.23 -5.11
N ALA A 432 27.43 35.96 -5.49
CA ALA A 432 28.68 35.48 -6.12
C ALA A 432 29.81 35.33 -5.07
N SER A 433 30.65 34.30 -5.00
CA SER A 433 31.09 33.27 -5.96
C SER A 433 32.03 32.29 -5.24
N GLU A 434 32.05 31.04 -5.71
CA GLU A 434 33.23 30.19 -6.03
C GLU A 434 34.40 30.05 -5.03
N SER A 435 34.70 28.86 -4.49
CA SER A 435 35.27 27.63 -5.10
C SER A 435 36.80 27.63 -5.22
N THR A 436 37.44 26.54 -4.80
CA THR A 436 38.60 25.80 -5.39
C THR A 436 39.27 24.94 -4.29
N THR A 437 39.13 23.60 -4.27
CA THR A 437 39.79 22.53 -5.06
C THR A 437 41.27 22.35 -4.69
N THR A 438 41.76 21.15 -4.35
CA THR A 438 42.30 20.08 -5.26
C THR A 438 43.18 19.16 -4.37
N ASN A 439 43.58 17.91 -4.64
CA ASN A 439 43.30 16.88 -5.65
C ASN A 439 44.06 15.58 -5.24
N SER A 440 43.70 14.48 -5.94
CA SER A 440 44.57 13.34 -6.38
C SER A 440 45.08 12.32 -5.35
N HIS A 441 45.23 11.01 -5.62
CA HIS A 441 44.97 10.08 -6.74
C HIS A 441 45.14 8.64 -6.16
N GLY A 442 44.39 7.60 -6.57
CA GLY A 442 44.92 6.54 -7.46
C GLY A 442 45.31 5.22 -6.73
N PRO A 443 45.39 4.03 -7.38
CA PRO A 443 44.55 2.87 -7.00
C PRO A 443 45.20 1.45 -6.87
N THR A 444 44.39 0.46 -6.45
CA THR A 444 44.43 -1.04 -6.67
C THR A 444 45.24 -1.99 -5.71
N PRO A 445 45.16 -3.36 -5.76
CA PRO A 445 44.12 -4.24 -5.14
C PRO A 445 44.63 -5.60 -4.49
N LEU A 446 43.66 -6.38 -3.93
CA LEU A 446 43.53 -7.88 -3.87
C LEU A 446 44.27 -8.82 -2.86
N GLU A 447 43.45 -9.77 -2.34
CA GLU A 447 43.67 -11.20 -1.96
C GLU A 447 43.82 -11.72 -0.48
N ASN A 448 43.00 -12.76 -0.19
CA ASN A 448 42.92 -13.72 0.95
C ASN A 448 44.03 -14.81 0.85
N PRO A 449 44.30 -15.80 1.77
CA PRO A 449 43.32 -16.64 2.54
C PRO A 449 43.74 -17.41 3.86
N LEU A 450 42.76 -18.12 4.47
CA LEU A 450 42.76 -19.47 5.15
C LEU A 450 43.30 -19.80 6.60
N SER A 451 42.35 -20.30 7.44
CA SER A 451 42.29 -21.62 8.16
C SER A 451 42.79 -21.88 9.62
N ILE A 452 42.11 -22.88 10.27
CA ILE A 452 42.41 -23.72 11.47
C ILE A 452 41.85 -23.21 12.83
N GLN A 453 41.45 -23.99 13.86
CA GLN A 453 40.64 -25.20 14.16
C GLN A 453 40.71 -25.38 15.72
N VAL A 454 39.73 -26.05 16.35
CA VAL A 454 39.80 -26.76 17.68
C VAL A 454 39.62 -25.99 19.03
N GLN A 455 38.41 -26.14 19.61
CA GLN A 455 38.04 -26.88 20.86
C GLN A 455 38.51 -26.47 22.29
N SER A 456 37.50 -26.42 23.19
CA SER A 456 37.45 -26.77 24.64
C SER A 456 38.12 -25.89 25.71
N LEU A 457 37.35 -25.42 26.71
CA LEU A 457 37.26 -26.00 28.07
C LEU A 457 36.45 -25.09 29.02
N LEU A 458 35.59 -25.73 29.82
CA LEU A 458 34.90 -25.17 30.98
C LEU A 458 35.91 -24.78 32.08
N GLN A 459 35.58 -23.75 32.88
CA GLN A 459 35.40 -23.82 34.35
C GLN A 459 35.31 -22.41 34.99
N SER A 460 34.26 -22.20 35.78
CA SER A 460 34.20 -21.23 36.90
C SER A 460 34.95 -21.82 38.13
N PRO A 461 35.09 -21.20 39.34
CA PRO A 461 34.27 -20.13 39.94
C PRO A 461 34.95 -19.11 40.91
N ALA A 462 34.16 -18.07 41.26
CA ALA A 462 33.96 -17.41 42.56
C ALA A 462 35.13 -17.05 43.53
N SER A 463 35.15 -15.79 44.01
CA SER A 463 35.13 -15.46 45.45
C SER A 463 35.00 -13.94 45.75
N LYS A 464 34.44 -13.65 46.94
CA LYS A 464 33.95 -12.39 47.50
C LYS A 464 35.03 -11.51 48.15
N SER A 465 34.75 -10.20 48.30
CA SER A 465 34.69 -9.43 49.58
C SER A 465 35.46 -8.08 49.70
N SER A 466 34.69 -7.08 50.15
CA SER A 466 34.95 -5.97 51.11
C SER A 466 35.93 -4.80 50.86
N LEU A 467 35.32 -3.61 50.67
CA LEU A 467 35.48 -2.31 51.38
C LEU A 467 36.83 -1.94 52.03
N THR A 468 37.36 -0.75 51.69
CA THR A 468 37.46 0.44 52.58
C THR A 468 37.98 1.69 51.84
N SER A 469 37.71 2.84 52.44
CA SER A 469 37.75 4.25 52.00
C SER A 469 39.12 4.92 51.85
N SER A 470 39.23 5.89 50.94
CA SER A 470 39.73 7.26 51.23
C SER A 470 39.64 8.19 49.99
N GLN A 471 39.23 9.43 50.21
CA GLN A 471 39.06 10.51 49.22
C GLN A 471 40.39 11.08 48.72
N SER A 472 40.47 11.44 47.43
CA SER A 472 41.11 12.69 46.95
C SER A 472 40.79 12.92 45.47
N GLU A 473 40.28 14.11 45.16
CA GLU A 473 40.04 14.64 43.81
C GLU A 473 41.35 14.76 43.02
N THR A 474 41.37 14.38 41.73
CA THR A 474 41.88 15.15 40.59
C THR A 474 42.02 14.30 39.31
N SER A 475 41.59 14.90 38.19
CA SER A 475 41.84 14.51 36.79
C SER A 475 41.20 13.22 36.26
N VAL A 476 40.21 13.42 35.39
CA VAL A 476 39.59 12.40 34.54
C VAL A 476 40.63 11.91 33.53
N CYS A 477 41.32 10.81 33.84
CA CYS A 477 41.91 9.93 32.82
C CYS A 477 40.90 8.81 32.54
N VAL A 478 40.31 8.83 31.35
CA VAL A 478 39.48 7.75 30.81
C VAL A 478 40.39 6.52 30.65
N PRO A 479 40.16 5.39 31.35
CA PRO A 479 40.86 4.16 31.02
C PRO A 479 40.22 3.61 29.73
N LEU A 480 41.05 3.42 28.70
CA LEU A 480 40.72 2.56 27.56
C LEU A 480 40.40 1.16 28.09
N TYR A 481 39.10 0.85 28.20
CA TYR A 481 38.66 -0.54 28.22
C TYR A 481 38.52 -1.00 26.77
N THR A 482 39.50 -1.78 26.32
CA THR A 482 39.34 -2.75 25.23
C THR A 482 38.31 -3.79 25.65
N SER A 483 37.03 -3.53 25.38
CA SER A 483 35.97 -4.54 25.48
C SER A 483 35.87 -5.29 24.15
N LEU A 484 35.98 -6.62 24.23
CA LEU A 484 35.53 -7.57 23.23
C LEU A 484 34.18 -7.09 22.62
N PRO A 485 33.99 -7.07 21.28
CA PRO A 485 32.75 -6.56 20.71
C PRO A 485 31.59 -7.44 21.21
N THR A 486 30.72 -6.87 22.04
CA THR A 486 29.44 -7.49 22.39
C THR A 486 28.68 -7.74 21.10
N PRO A 487 28.03 -8.90 20.94
CA PRO A 487 27.20 -9.12 19.78
C PRO A 487 26.14 -8.02 19.70
N LEU A 488 25.87 -7.56 18.48
CA LEU A 488 24.96 -6.43 18.20
C LEU A 488 23.57 -6.65 18.82
N GLU A 489 23.14 -7.92 18.91
CA GLU A 489 21.92 -8.38 19.56
C GLU A 489 21.86 -7.97 21.03
N ASP A 490 22.88 -8.31 21.83
CA ASP A 490 22.91 -8.00 23.27
C ASP A 490 22.92 -6.49 23.51
N THR A 491 23.61 -5.75 22.64
CA THR A 491 23.67 -4.30 22.71
C THR A 491 22.30 -3.68 22.44
N ALA A 492 21.58 -4.17 21.43
CA ALA A 492 20.23 -3.72 21.11
C ALA A 492 19.24 -4.07 22.23
N LEU A 493 19.32 -5.28 22.79
CA LEU A 493 18.46 -5.74 23.88
C LEU A 493 18.69 -4.93 25.16
N ALA A 494 19.95 -4.71 25.55
CA ALA A 494 20.30 -3.90 26.72
C ALA A 494 19.79 -2.45 26.56
N PHE A 495 19.98 -1.86 25.37
CA PHE A 495 19.45 -0.54 25.06
C PHE A 495 17.93 -0.50 25.14
N PHE A 496 17.23 -1.49 24.56
CA PHE A 496 15.77 -1.56 24.60
C PHE A 496 15.23 -1.64 26.03
N VAL A 497 15.81 -2.52 26.85
CA VAL A 497 15.41 -2.67 28.25
C VAL A 497 15.65 -1.38 29.04
N ASP A 498 16.80 -0.74 28.89
CA ASP A 498 17.07 0.52 29.60
C ASP A 498 16.09 1.65 29.20
N GLN A 499 15.74 1.73 27.92
CA GLN A 499 14.98 2.85 27.36
C GLN A 499 13.45 2.67 27.46
N HIS A 500 12.93 1.44 27.40
CA HIS A 500 11.50 1.15 27.37
C HIS A 500 10.96 0.47 28.63
N VAL A 501 11.79 -0.19 29.45
CA VAL A 501 11.34 -0.81 30.70
C VAL A 501 11.38 0.22 31.83
N LEU A 502 10.21 0.60 32.33
CA LEU A 502 10.06 1.57 33.43
C LEU A 502 9.76 0.83 34.72
N LYS A 503 10.80 0.58 35.54
CA LYS A 503 10.63 -0.10 36.83
C LYS A 503 9.84 0.75 37.82
N SER A 504 8.92 0.12 38.54
CA SER A 504 8.29 0.73 39.71
C SER A 504 9.13 0.42 40.96
N ARG A 505 9.45 1.43 41.78
CA ARG A 505 10.19 1.22 43.04
C ARG A 505 9.31 0.72 44.19
N LEU A 506 7.99 0.59 43.98
CA LEU A 506 7.02 0.25 45.01
C LEU A 506 6.52 -1.18 44.76
N ASN A 507 7.02 -2.12 45.56
CA ASN A 507 6.51 -3.49 45.67
C ASN A 507 5.64 -3.54 46.95
N PRO A 508 4.36 -3.96 46.93
CA PRO A 508 3.70 -4.82 45.94
C PRO A 508 2.60 -4.19 45.08
N LEU A 509 2.42 -2.87 45.10
CA LEU A 509 1.15 -2.25 44.70
C LEU A 509 1.09 -1.66 43.28
N GLY A 510 2.16 -1.70 42.47
CA GLY A 510 2.07 -1.20 41.10
C GLY A 510 3.23 -1.61 40.21
N THR A 511 2.92 -2.31 39.12
CA THR A 511 3.91 -2.89 38.22
C THR A 511 4.44 -1.88 37.20
N GLY A 512 5.74 -1.86 36.98
CA GLY A 512 6.37 -1.03 35.97
C GLY A 512 5.96 -1.34 34.53
N HIS A 513 6.03 -0.36 33.64
CA HIS A 513 5.81 -0.58 32.20
C HIS A 513 6.87 -1.53 31.65
N LEU A 514 6.42 -2.66 31.08
CA LEU A 514 7.26 -3.74 30.56
C LEU A 514 8.22 -4.37 31.59
N GLU A 515 7.96 -4.21 32.90
CA GLU A 515 8.85 -4.74 33.95
C GLU A 515 8.93 -6.27 33.95
N PHE A 516 7.86 -6.95 33.53
CA PHE A 516 7.81 -8.41 33.37
C PHE A 516 8.62 -8.94 32.16
N LEU A 517 8.99 -8.07 31.22
CA LEU A 517 9.51 -8.49 29.92
C LEU A 517 10.87 -9.21 30.00
N PRO A 518 11.85 -8.76 30.80
CA PRO A 518 13.13 -9.47 30.93
C PRO A 518 12.98 -10.90 31.48
N ASP A 519 12.13 -11.09 32.48
CA ASP A 519 11.86 -12.41 33.06
C ASP A 519 11.17 -13.33 32.05
N LEU A 520 10.23 -12.79 31.27
CA LEU A 520 9.54 -13.56 30.23
C LEU A 520 10.48 -13.89 29.05
N TYR A 521 11.36 -12.96 28.67
CA TYR A 521 12.31 -13.15 27.58
C TYR A 521 13.35 -14.23 27.90
N THR A 522 13.84 -14.28 29.15
CA THR A 522 14.80 -15.30 29.60
C THR A 522 14.18 -16.69 29.73
N ALA A 523 12.90 -16.77 30.12
CA ALA A 523 12.15 -18.02 30.19
C ALA A 523 11.74 -18.59 28.81
N ALA A 524 11.62 -17.73 27.79
CA ALA A 524 11.12 -18.13 26.47
C ALA A 524 12.12 -18.97 25.66
N ALA A 525 11.59 -19.86 24.81
CA ALA A 525 12.40 -20.64 23.87
C ALA A 525 13.09 -19.76 22.81
N ASN A 526 14.22 -20.22 22.27
CA ASN A 526 14.98 -19.49 21.23
C ASN A 526 14.19 -19.28 19.93
N THR A 527 13.23 -20.14 19.64
CA THR A 527 12.35 -20.07 18.45
C THR A 527 11.01 -19.40 18.75
N SER A 528 10.84 -18.79 19.93
CA SER A 528 9.56 -18.18 20.32
C SER A 528 9.24 -16.93 19.49
N CYS A 529 7.94 -16.68 19.32
CA CYS A 529 7.43 -15.45 18.71
C CYS A 529 7.84 -14.21 19.51
N LEU A 530 7.92 -14.34 20.84
CA LEU A 530 8.32 -13.28 21.76
C LEU A 530 9.75 -12.80 21.49
N LYS A 531 10.73 -13.71 21.41
CA LYS A 531 12.13 -13.30 21.20
C LYS A 531 12.32 -12.54 19.90
N SER A 532 11.66 -12.99 18.83
CA SER A 532 11.69 -12.31 17.54
C SER A 532 11.06 -10.91 17.63
N ALA A 533 9.92 -10.76 18.32
CA ALA A 533 9.25 -9.46 18.46
C ALA A 533 10.06 -8.46 19.31
N VAL A 534 10.66 -8.93 20.42
CA VAL A 534 11.56 -8.10 21.26
C VAL A 534 12.79 -7.68 20.48
N LEU A 535 13.42 -8.59 19.75
CA LEU A 535 14.64 -8.29 19.00
C LEU A 535 14.38 -7.33 17.82
N ALA A 536 13.22 -7.45 17.15
CA ALA A 536 12.80 -6.51 16.12
C ALA A 536 12.59 -5.08 16.67
N THR A 537 11.89 -4.96 17.80
CA THR A 537 11.65 -3.66 18.47
C THR A 537 12.93 -3.06 19.04
N ALA A 538 13.84 -3.90 19.53
CA ALA A 538 15.15 -3.49 20.03
C ALA A 538 16.03 -2.91 18.92
N TYR A 539 16.12 -3.59 17.76
CA TYR A 539 16.86 -3.05 16.62
C TYR A 539 16.28 -1.74 16.09
N LEU A 540 14.96 -1.62 16.01
CA LEU A 540 14.32 -0.39 15.59
C LEU A 540 14.60 0.77 16.57
N SER A 541 14.55 0.49 17.88
CA SER A 541 14.88 1.47 18.91
C SER A 541 16.32 1.94 18.83
N LEU A 542 17.26 1.01 18.60
CA LEU A 542 18.67 1.33 18.41
C LEU A 542 18.93 2.08 17.09
N PHE A 543 18.21 1.76 16.02
CA PHE A 543 18.23 2.49 14.76
C PHE A 543 17.77 3.95 14.93
N ASN A 544 16.72 4.17 15.72
CA ASN A 544 16.24 5.53 15.99
C ASN A 544 17.27 6.37 16.75
N HIS A 545 18.04 5.74 17.64
CA HIS A 545 19.13 6.40 18.37
C HIS A 545 20.39 6.63 17.50
N THR A 546 20.83 5.62 16.74
CA THR A 546 22.13 5.64 16.03
C THR A 546 22.06 6.10 14.57
N GLY A 547 20.90 5.95 13.93
CA GLY A 547 20.70 6.26 12.51
C GLY A 547 21.34 5.27 11.51
N LEU A 548 21.87 4.13 11.97
CA LEU A 548 22.57 3.17 11.10
C LEU A 548 21.60 2.34 10.24
N PRO A 549 21.64 2.42 8.89
CA PRO A 549 20.66 1.78 8.02
C PRO A 549 20.65 0.24 8.10
N CYS A 550 21.75 -0.39 8.50
CA CYS A 550 21.80 -1.83 8.72
C CYS A 550 20.82 -2.30 9.81
N LEU A 551 20.62 -1.50 10.86
CA LEU A 551 19.71 -1.82 11.95
C LEU A 551 18.24 -1.75 11.53
N ASP A 552 17.87 -0.84 10.62
CA ASP A 552 16.51 -0.79 10.05
C ASP A 552 16.22 -2.05 9.22
N ILE A 553 17.18 -2.49 8.40
CA ILE A 553 17.05 -3.73 7.63
C ILE A 553 16.89 -4.93 8.59
N MET A 554 17.73 -5.04 9.63
CA MET A 554 17.64 -6.11 10.63
C MET A 554 16.31 -6.07 11.42
N ALA A 555 15.85 -4.88 11.81
CA ALA A 555 14.57 -4.71 12.49
C ALA A 555 13.40 -5.23 11.63
N ARG A 556 13.37 -4.90 10.33
CA ARG A 556 12.31 -5.31 9.39
C ARG A 556 12.37 -6.79 9.03
N THR A 557 13.57 -7.38 8.90
CA THR A 557 13.72 -8.82 8.63
C THR A 557 13.25 -9.65 9.82
N VAL A 558 13.69 -9.30 11.03
CA VAL A 558 13.28 -9.98 12.26
C VAL A 558 11.79 -9.76 12.54
N ARG A 559 11.25 -8.56 12.28
CA ARG A 559 9.79 -8.32 12.34
C ARG A 559 9.02 -9.26 11.43
N SER A 560 9.50 -9.50 10.22
CA SER A 560 8.86 -10.43 9.28
C SER A 560 8.89 -11.87 9.83
N CYS A 561 9.97 -12.26 10.52
CA CYS A 561 10.06 -13.53 11.23
C CYS A 561 9.05 -13.61 12.40
N ALA A 562 8.97 -12.54 13.21
CA ALA A 562 8.02 -12.43 14.31
C ALA A 562 6.58 -12.58 13.80
N LEU A 563 6.19 -11.94 12.70
CA LEU A 563 4.86 -12.10 12.10
C LEU A 563 4.56 -13.54 11.68
N ARG A 564 5.52 -14.25 11.09
CA ARG A 564 5.35 -15.67 10.70
C ARG A 564 5.18 -16.57 11.92
N THR A 565 6.00 -16.37 12.95
CA THR A 565 5.93 -17.16 14.20
C THR A 565 4.66 -16.88 14.99
N VAL A 566 4.21 -15.62 15.06
CA VAL A 566 2.90 -15.26 15.62
C VAL A 566 1.78 -15.90 14.80
N HIS A 567 1.84 -15.84 13.47
CA HIS A 567 0.85 -16.48 12.61
C HIS A 567 0.75 -17.99 12.86
N ALA A 568 1.88 -18.68 13.01
CA ALA A 568 1.90 -20.09 13.39
C ALA A 568 1.31 -20.32 14.80
N ALA A 569 1.64 -19.46 15.76
CA ALA A 569 1.15 -19.56 17.13
C ALA A 569 -0.37 -19.31 17.26
N ILE A 570 -0.98 -18.51 16.38
CA ILE A 570 -2.44 -18.27 16.42
C ILE A 570 -3.26 -19.35 15.70
N GLN A 571 -2.63 -20.29 15.00
CA GLN A 571 -3.36 -21.39 14.33
C GLN A 571 -3.90 -22.44 15.31
N SER A 572 -3.30 -22.56 16.50
CA SER A 572 -3.80 -23.42 17.58
C SER A 572 -4.31 -22.58 18.75
N TYR A 573 -5.44 -22.99 19.34
CA TYR A 573 -6.06 -22.30 20.47
C TYR A 573 -5.13 -22.23 21.69
N GLU A 574 -4.42 -23.31 22.00
CA GLU A 574 -3.53 -23.39 23.18
C GLU A 574 -2.34 -22.43 23.06
N SER A 575 -1.70 -22.35 21.90
CA SER A 575 -0.57 -21.44 21.67
C SER A 575 -1.02 -19.98 21.50
N ALA A 576 -2.24 -19.74 20.99
CA ALA A 576 -2.82 -18.41 20.85
C ALA A 576 -3.09 -17.72 22.21
N ALA A 577 -3.46 -18.50 23.24
CA ALA A 577 -3.79 -18.00 24.57
C ALA A 577 -2.57 -17.74 25.48
N THR A 578 -1.35 -18.01 25.00
CA THR A 578 -0.11 -17.84 25.79
C THR A 578 0.26 -16.37 26.02
N ASP A 579 1.05 -16.13 27.08
CA ASP A 579 1.63 -14.80 27.37
C ASP A 579 2.61 -14.36 26.28
N GLU A 580 3.39 -15.29 25.74
CA GLU A 580 4.34 -15.02 24.66
C GLU A 580 3.66 -14.45 23.42
N THR A 581 2.56 -15.07 22.97
CA THR A 581 1.82 -14.62 21.78
C THR A 581 1.18 -13.25 22.00
N LEU A 582 0.58 -13.01 23.17
CA LEU A 582 -0.01 -11.70 23.50
C LEU A 582 1.06 -10.61 23.51
N VAL A 583 2.17 -10.82 24.22
CA VAL A 583 3.27 -9.83 24.32
C VAL A 583 3.93 -9.62 22.95
N ALA A 584 4.10 -10.67 22.14
CA ALA A 584 4.64 -10.53 20.79
C ALA A 584 3.77 -9.62 19.91
N ILE A 585 2.45 -9.78 19.94
CA ILE A 585 1.52 -8.92 19.17
C ILE A 585 1.54 -7.49 19.69
N MET A 586 1.64 -7.30 21.01
CA MET A 586 1.75 -5.97 21.62
C MET A 586 3.09 -5.28 21.30
N LEU A 587 4.18 -6.03 21.19
CA LEU A 587 5.47 -5.51 20.74
C LEU A 587 5.48 -5.20 19.24
N LEU A 588 4.76 -5.97 18.41
CA LEU A 588 4.56 -5.62 16.99
C LEU A 588 3.73 -4.33 16.84
N SER A 589 2.73 -4.15 17.72
CA SER A 589 2.01 -2.89 17.87
C SER A 589 2.96 -1.74 18.22
N LEU A 590 3.82 -1.91 19.24
CA LEU A 590 4.84 -0.92 19.61
C LEU A 590 5.84 -0.65 18.48
N PHE A 591 6.31 -1.69 17.77
CA PHE A 591 7.20 -1.56 16.62
C PHE A 591 6.60 -0.62 15.59
N ASP A 592 5.36 -0.89 15.19
CA ASP A 592 4.71 -0.12 14.16
C ASP A 592 4.43 1.32 14.61
N ASP A 593 4.26 1.54 15.92
CA ASP A 593 4.08 2.88 16.46
C ASP A 593 5.41 3.62 16.32
N ILE A 594 6.53 3.01 16.74
CA ILE A 594 7.89 3.56 16.63
C ILE A 594 8.32 3.81 15.17
N ASP A 595 7.94 2.96 14.21
CA ASP A 595 8.34 3.09 12.79
C ASP A 595 7.72 4.32 12.10
N GLY A 596 6.57 4.82 12.59
CA GLY A 596 5.95 6.06 12.11
C GLY A 596 5.42 6.06 10.66
N ASN A 597 5.68 5.02 9.86
CA ASN A 597 5.36 4.93 8.42
C ASN A 597 4.05 4.20 8.12
N ARG A 598 3.06 4.25 9.03
CA ARG A 598 1.81 3.51 8.85
C ARG A 598 0.90 4.17 7.82
N PRO A 599 0.36 3.41 6.84
CA PRO A 599 -0.58 3.94 5.84
C PRO A 599 -2.01 4.20 6.39
N SER A 600 -2.33 3.67 7.57
CA SER A 600 -3.61 3.82 8.25
C SER A 600 -3.41 4.41 9.65
N ILE A 601 -4.37 5.23 10.10
CA ILE A 601 -4.43 5.72 11.48
C ILE A 601 -4.59 4.53 12.46
N LEU A 602 -5.27 3.48 11.99
CA LEU A 602 -5.66 2.29 12.73
C LEU A 602 -4.50 1.32 12.91
N ASN A 603 -4.19 0.94 14.14
CA ASN A 603 -3.23 -0.11 14.43
C ASN A 603 -3.92 -1.49 14.27
N PRO A 604 -3.56 -2.29 13.24
CA PRO A 604 -4.24 -3.55 12.95
C PRO A 604 -4.04 -4.59 14.07
N HIS A 605 -2.96 -4.48 14.84
CA HIS A 605 -2.65 -5.41 15.93
C HIS A 605 -3.63 -5.28 17.10
N ILE A 606 -4.28 -4.12 17.28
CA ILE A 606 -5.21 -3.89 18.41
C ILE A 606 -6.46 -4.78 18.32
N GLN A 607 -6.95 -5.05 17.11
CA GLN A 607 -8.02 -6.02 16.91
C GLN A 607 -7.58 -7.44 17.32
N GLY A 608 -6.35 -7.83 16.97
CA GLY A 608 -5.76 -9.11 17.39
C GLY A 608 -5.61 -9.22 18.91
N ILE A 609 -5.10 -8.17 19.57
CA ILE A 609 -4.98 -8.09 21.03
C ILE A 609 -6.35 -8.30 21.68
N ARG A 610 -7.39 -7.61 21.19
CA ARG A 610 -8.76 -7.75 21.68
C ARG A 610 -9.27 -9.20 21.58
N HIS A 611 -9.02 -9.89 20.47
CA HIS A 611 -9.47 -11.27 20.32
C HIS A 611 -8.73 -12.23 21.27
N ILE A 612 -7.42 -12.08 21.44
CA ILE A 612 -6.65 -12.92 22.37
C ILE A 612 -7.03 -12.62 23.82
N MET A 613 -7.27 -11.35 24.15
CA MET A 613 -7.79 -10.96 25.46
C MET A 613 -9.13 -11.64 25.78
N ARG A 614 -10.02 -11.78 24.80
CA ARG A 614 -11.28 -12.54 24.96
C ARG A 614 -11.05 -14.02 25.21
N LEU A 615 -10.10 -14.65 24.50
CA LEU A 615 -9.76 -16.05 24.73
C LEU A 615 -9.21 -16.27 26.15
N ARG A 616 -8.53 -15.26 26.70
CA ARG A 616 -7.93 -15.27 28.04
C ARG A 616 -8.87 -14.81 29.15
N ALA A 617 -10.09 -14.35 28.84
CA ALA A 617 -11.01 -13.73 29.80
C ALA A 617 -11.44 -14.67 30.94
N SER A 618 -11.35 -15.99 30.75
CA SER A 618 -11.65 -17.00 31.78
C SER A 618 -10.53 -17.24 32.79
N ARG A 619 -9.34 -16.63 32.60
CA ARG A 619 -8.16 -16.87 33.44
C ARG A 619 -8.11 -15.84 34.59
N PRO A 620 -8.04 -16.26 35.86
CA PRO A 620 -8.02 -15.34 36.99
C PRO A 620 -6.69 -14.57 37.05
N LEU A 621 -6.75 -13.25 37.32
CA LEU A 621 -5.59 -12.35 37.44
C LEU A 621 -4.88 -12.49 38.79
N ARG A 622 -4.29 -13.67 39.06
CA ARG A 622 -3.65 -13.97 40.36
C ARG A 622 -2.19 -13.51 40.47
N SER A 623 -1.45 -13.55 39.36
CA SER A 623 -0.04 -13.16 39.35
C SER A 623 0.12 -11.66 39.10
N GLU A 624 1.13 -11.05 39.71
CA GLU A 624 1.55 -9.68 39.41
C GLU A 624 1.83 -9.49 37.90
N ARG A 625 2.45 -10.50 37.27
CA ARG A 625 2.68 -10.55 35.82
C ARG A 625 1.38 -10.49 35.00
N ASP A 626 0.36 -11.24 35.42
CA ASP A 626 -0.93 -11.30 34.72
C ASP A 626 -1.62 -9.93 34.77
N ARG A 627 -1.54 -9.25 35.93
CA ARG A 627 -2.07 -7.89 36.12
C ARG A 627 -1.35 -6.88 35.23
N SER A 628 -0.02 -6.91 35.14
CA SER A 628 0.74 -6.00 34.26
C SER A 628 0.40 -6.20 32.79
N LEU A 629 0.32 -7.46 32.35
CA LEU A 629 -0.01 -7.83 30.98
C LEU A 629 -1.41 -7.34 30.62
N PHE A 630 -2.37 -7.60 31.50
CA PHE A 630 -3.74 -7.15 31.36
C PHE A 630 -3.82 -5.62 31.28
N ALA A 631 -3.17 -4.91 32.21
CA ALA A 631 -3.16 -3.45 32.26
C ALA A 631 -2.59 -2.85 30.97
N TRP A 632 -1.46 -3.37 30.46
CA TRP A 632 -0.86 -2.85 29.22
C TRP A 632 -1.74 -3.14 27.99
N ALA A 633 -2.31 -4.36 27.88
CA ALA A 633 -3.22 -4.71 26.80
C ALA A 633 -4.49 -3.85 26.83
N PHE A 634 -5.02 -3.63 28.03
CA PHE A 634 -6.16 -2.77 28.25
C PHE A 634 -5.85 -1.33 27.84
N THR A 635 -4.73 -0.74 28.29
CA THR A 635 -4.34 0.63 27.92
C THR A 635 -4.29 0.82 26.40
N GLN A 636 -3.76 -0.14 25.64
CA GLN A 636 -3.71 -0.09 24.17
C GLN A 636 -5.10 -0.11 23.53
N ILE A 637 -5.99 -1.01 23.97
CA ILE A 637 -7.38 -1.07 23.46
C ILE A 637 -8.15 0.20 23.84
N HIS A 638 -7.87 0.76 25.02
CA HIS A 638 -8.57 1.92 25.56
C HIS A 638 -8.22 3.20 24.80
N ILE A 639 -6.92 3.41 24.59
CA ILE A 639 -6.39 4.46 23.73
C ILE A 639 -7.04 4.37 22.34
N TYR A 640 -7.09 3.18 21.74
CA TYR A 640 -7.71 2.99 20.44
C TYR A 640 -9.19 3.42 20.42
N ALA A 641 -9.99 2.91 21.37
CA ALA A 641 -11.42 3.20 21.45
C ALA A 641 -11.72 4.71 21.52
N PHE A 642 -10.91 5.45 22.27
CA PHE A 642 -11.04 6.90 22.39
C PHE A 642 -10.67 7.67 21.12
N THR A 643 -9.68 7.18 20.39
CA THR A 643 -9.17 7.89 19.20
C THR A 643 -10.06 7.69 17.98
N THR A 644 -10.72 6.54 17.88
CA THR A 644 -11.60 6.19 16.76
C THR A 644 -13.08 6.41 17.05
N ALA A 645 -13.43 6.75 18.30
CA ALA A 645 -14.79 6.72 18.81
C ALA A 645 -15.49 5.35 18.60
N GLU A 646 -14.72 4.26 18.53
CA GLU A 646 -15.22 2.88 18.44
C GLU A 646 -15.16 2.20 19.81
N TYR A 647 -16.11 2.53 20.68
CA TYR A 647 -16.16 1.98 22.04
C TYR A 647 -16.55 0.49 22.12
N ARG A 648 -17.00 -0.10 20.99
CA ARG A 648 -17.34 -1.53 20.88
C ARG A 648 -16.17 -2.48 21.14
N CYS A 649 -14.97 -1.97 21.43
CA CYS A 649 -13.77 -2.74 21.67
C CYS A 649 -13.75 -3.46 23.02
N PHE A 650 -14.60 -3.07 23.98
CA PHE A 650 -14.62 -3.60 25.34
C PHE A 650 -15.77 -4.56 25.63
N ASP A 651 -15.52 -5.52 26.51
CA ASP A 651 -16.54 -6.37 27.13
C ASP A 651 -16.42 -6.23 28.66
N PRO A 652 -17.46 -5.78 29.38
CA PRO A 652 -17.44 -5.67 30.83
C PRO A 652 -17.14 -7.00 31.54
N ASN A 653 -17.38 -8.13 30.87
CA ASN A 653 -17.21 -9.48 31.42
C ASN A 653 -15.75 -9.95 31.47
N TRP A 654 -14.77 -9.14 31.04
CA TRP A 654 -13.35 -9.48 31.11
C TRP A 654 -12.77 -9.37 32.52
N PHE A 655 -13.44 -8.69 33.44
CA PHE A 655 -12.99 -8.56 34.82
C PHE A 655 -13.57 -9.71 35.65
N PRO A 656 -12.76 -10.42 36.46
CA PRO A 656 -13.27 -11.41 37.39
C PRO A 656 -14.24 -10.76 38.38
N ALA A 657 -15.24 -11.53 38.84
CA ALA A 657 -16.32 -11.04 39.72
C ALA A 657 -15.83 -10.54 41.10
N SER A 658 -14.57 -10.82 41.48
CA SER A 658 -13.94 -10.34 42.71
C SER A 658 -12.56 -9.76 42.39
N ILE A 659 -12.45 -8.42 42.34
CA ILE A 659 -11.17 -7.72 42.45
C ILE A 659 -10.82 -7.71 43.94
N GLU A 660 -9.61 -8.15 44.31
CA GLU A 660 -9.14 -8.07 45.71
C GLU A 660 -9.09 -6.61 46.18
N GLU A 661 -9.47 -6.33 47.44
CA GLU A 661 -9.60 -4.96 47.99
C GLU A 661 -8.30 -4.13 47.90
N ASP A 662 -7.14 -4.79 47.86
CA ASP A 662 -5.82 -4.15 47.82
C ASP A 662 -5.31 -3.85 46.39
N ASP A 663 -6.05 -4.17 45.32
CA ASP A 663 -5.61 -3.99 43.92
C ASP A 663 -6.19 -2.71 43.27
N TYR A 664 -5.63 -1.57 43.66
CA TYR A 664 -6.01 -0.26 43.13
C TYR A 664 -5.82 -0.11 41.60
N GLY A 665 -4.85 -0.82 41.01
CA GLY A 665 -4.57 -0.79 39.57
C GLY A 665 -5.62 -1.52 38.73
N SER A 666 -6.12 -2.65 39.23
CA SER A 666 -7.27 -3.33 38.62
C SER A 666 -8.56 -2.51 38.79
N HIS A 667 -8.76 -1.86 39.94
CA HIS A 667 -9.91 -0.98 40.17
C HIS A 667 -9.88 0.23 39.22
N PHE A 668 -8.71 0.83 38.99
CA PHE A 668 -8.50 1.87 37.98
C PHE A 668 -8.93 1.41 36.58
N THR A 669 -8.54 0.19 36.20
CA THR A 669 -8.82 -0.40 34.88
C THR A 669 -10.31 -0.72 34.73
N LEU A 670 -10.97 -1.18 35.80
CA LEU A 670 -12.42 -1.35 35.85
C LEU A 670 -13.15 -0.02 35.68
N LEU A 671 -12.74 1.03 36.39
CA LEU A 671 -13.37 2.35 36.30
C LEU A 671 -13.21 2.95 34.90
N ALA A 672 -12.03 2.81 34.31
CA ALA A 672 -11.78 3.17 32.91
C ALA A 672 -12.74 2.41 31.95
N SER A 673 -12.99 1.13 32.18
CA SER A 673 -13.94 0.36 31.36
C SER A 673 -15.40 0.86 31.48
N LYS A 674 -15.83 1.24 32.69
CA LYS A 674 -17.15 1.85 32.93
C LYS A 674 -17.28 3.18 32.20
N ILE A 675 -16.22 3.98 32.20
CA ILE A 675 -16.14 5.24 31.45
C ILE A 675 -16.27 5.00 29.94
N SER A 676 -15.53 4.04 29.37
CA SER A 676 -15.68 3.69 27.95
C SER A 676 -17.10 3.24 27.60
N TYR A 677 -17.72 2.43 28.45
CA TYR A 677 -19.10 1.99 28.26
C TYR A 677 -20.10 3.16 28.31
N PHE A 678 -19.91 4.10 29.23
CA PHE A 678 -20.69 5.34 29.26
C PHE A 678 -20.54 6.14 27.96
N CYS A 679 -19.31 6.32 27.45
CA CYS A 679 -19.07 7.01 26.18
C CYS A 679 -19.78 6.31 25.00
N GLU A 680 -19.84 4.98 24.99
CA GLU A 680 -20.62 4.22 24.00
C GLU A 680 -22.12 4.55 24.06
N LEU A 681 -22.70 4.57 25.27
CA LEU A 681 -24.11 4.91 25.48
C LEU A 681 -24.40 6.36 25.03
N ALA A 682 -23.53 7.30 25.40
CA ALA A 682 -23.63 8.70 25.04
C ALA A 682 -23.61 8.90 23.50
N GLN A 683 -22.80 8.12 22.79
CA GLN A 683 -22.69 8.16 21.32
C GLN A 683 -23.87 7.46 20.63
N LYS A 684 -24.35 6.31 21.11
CA LYS A 684 -25.54 5.65 20.51
C LYS A 684 -26.80 6.53 20.53
N ALA A 685 -26.87 7.46 21.48
CA ALA A 685 -27.93 8.45 21.56
C ALA A 685 -27.77 9.65 20.59
N THR A 686 -26.66 9.74 19.83
CA THR A 686 -26.53 10.75 18.75
C THR A 686 -27.25 10.30 17.47
N PRO A 687 -28.17 11.11 16.91
CA PRO A 687 -28.85 10.76 15.66
C PRO A 687 -27.91 10.93 14.47
N HIS A 688 -27.54 9.82 13.81
CA HIS A 688 -27.08 9.88 12.43
C HIS A 688 -28.29 10.17 11.53
N ASN A 689 -28.42 11.42 11.06
CA ASN A 689 -29.35 11.87 10.03
C ASN A 689 -30.84 11.50 10.21
N SER A 690 -31.63 12.40 10.81
CA SER A 690 -33.08 12.41 10.59
C SER A 690 -33.65 13.82 10.68
N GLU A 691 -33.60 14.55 9.56
CA GLU A 691 -34.58 15.60 9.30
C GLU A 691 -35.96 14.93 9.20
N GLY A 692 -36.84 15.20 10.17
CA GLY A 692 -38.26 14.82 10.15
C GLY A 692 -38.63 13.45 10.74
N LEU A 693 -38.78 13.35 12.07
CA LEU A 693 -39.51 12.25 12.73
C LEU A 693 -40.41 12.77 13.87
N PRO A 694 -41.51 12.07 14.22
CA PRO A 694 -42.64 12.60 15.03
C PRO A 694 -42.31 12.84 16.52
N SER A 695 -43.12 13.69 17.15
CA SER A 695 -42.97 14.23 18.52
C SER A 695 -43.01 13.20 19.66
N THR A 696 -43.53 11.99 19.44
CA THR A 696 -43.57 10.90 20.44
C THR A 696 -42.20 10.31 20.76
N ASP A 697 -41.22 10.45 19.85
CA ASP A 697 -39.85 9.94 20.03
C ASP A 697 -38.92 10.93 20.76
N ALA A 698 -39.37 12.17 21.01
CA ALA A 698 -38.55 13.18 21.69
C ALA A 698 -38.53 12.98 23.21
N ALA A 699 -39.68 12.63 23.80
CA ALA A 699 -39.80 12.36 25.24
C ALA A 699 -39.01 11.11 25.67
N THR A 700 -39.07 10.03 24.87
CA THR A 700 -38.30 8.79 25.11
C THR A 700 -36.79 9.00 24.98
N ARG A 701 -36.35 9.84 24.02
CA ARG A 701 -34.94 10.25 23.89
C ARG A 701 -34.46 11.06 25.09
N ARG A 702 -35.27 12.01 25.57
CA ARG A 702 -35.00 12.78 26.79
C ARG A 702 -34.83 11.87 28.00
N ASP A 703 -35.72 10.91 28.20
CA ASP A 703 -35.65 9.97 29.34
C ASP A 703 -34.40 9.09 29.27
N SER A 704 -34.00 8.68 28.06
CA SER A 704 -32.76 7.92 27.82
C SER A 704 -31.50 8.76 28.13
N ASP A 705 -31.46 10.02 27.71
CA ASP A 705 -30.32 10.91 27.99
C ASP A 705 -30.23 11.26 29.48
N LEU A 706 -31.36 11.49 30.16
CA LEU A 706 -31.39 11.71 31.61
C LEU A 706 -30.92 10.48 32.39
N SER A 707 -31.36 9.27 31.98
CA SER A 707 -30.85 8.00 32.53
C SER A 707 -29.33 7.86 32.34
N THR A 708 -28.82 8.32 31.20
CA THR A 708 -27.38 8.29 30.89
C THR A 708 -26.60 9.27 31.78
N ILE A 709 -27.12 10.47 32.04
CA ILE A 709 -26.53 11.42 32.99
C ILE A 709 -26.51 10.87 34.42
N LEU A 710 -27.57 10.19 34.87
CA LEU A 710 -27.60 9.55 36.19
C LEU A 710 -26.51 8.48 36.32
N LYS A 711 -26.25 7.70 35.26
CA LYS A 711 -25.12 6.75 35.23
C LYS A 711 -23.77 7.46 35.36
N ALA A 712 -23.60 8.63 34.73
CA ALA A 712 -22.39 9.44 34.87
C ALA A 712 -22.17 9.90 36.32
N ILE A 713 -23.23 10.31 37.01
CA ILE A 713 -23.16 10.71 38.42
C ILE A 713 -22.72 9.53 39.30
N ASN A 714 -23.25 8.32 39.05
CA ASN A 714 -22.84 7.14 39.80
C ASN A 714 -21.35 6.80 39.58
N ILE A 715 -20.88 6.90 38.33
CA ILE A 715 -19.45 6.72 38.00
C ILE A 715 -18.60 7.77 38.72
N GLN A 716 -19.06 9.02 38.81
CA GLN A 716 -18.36 10.09 39.54
C GLN A 716 -18.26 9.80 41.04
N LEU A 717 -19.33 9.32 41.67
CA LEU A 717 -19.32 8.96 43.09
C LEU A 717 -18.35 7.80 43.38
N GLU A 718 -18.32 6.80 42.50
CA GLU A 718 -17.37 5.69 42.58
C GLU A 718 -15.93 6.16 42.40
N LEU A 719 -15.68 7.06 41.45
CA LEU A 719 -14.38 7.70 41.22
C LEU A 719 -13.91 8.45 42.48
N ASP A 720 -14.78 9.27 43.08
CA ASP A 720 -14.44 10.06 44.27
C ASP A 720 -14.17 9.16 45.48
N SER A 721 -14.89 8.05 45.61
CA SER A 721 -14.66 7.03 46.63
C SER A 721 -13.31 6.34 46.44
N TRP A 722 -13.00 5.93 45.20
CA TRP A 722 -11.73 5.28 44.86
C TRP A 722 -10.54 6.22 45.11
N ILE A 723 -10.61 7.48 44.67
CA ILE A 723 -9.54 8.47 44.92
C ILE A 723 -9.29 8.66 46.41
N LYS A 724 -10.33 8.67 47.25
CA LYS A 724 -10.19 8.77 48.72
C LYS A 724 -9.59 7.53 49.36
N SER A 725 -9.76 6.36 48.74
CA SER A 725 -9.19 5.09 49.22
C SER A 725 -7.70 4.91 48.91
N LEU A 726 -7.12 5.77 48.06
CA LEU A 726 -5.74 5.64 47.62
C LEU A 726 -4.72 5.94 48.73
N PRO A 727 -3.61 5.18 48.82
CA PRO A 727 -2.50 5.49 49.71
C PRO A 727 -1.84 6.85 49.39
N SER A 728 -1.22 7.48 50.39
CA SER A 728 -0.56 8.79 50.27
C SER A 728 0.52 8.86 49.17
N ASP A 729 1.15 7.73 48.85
CA ASP A 729 2.24 7.64 47.85
C ASP A 729 1.74 7.67 46.40
N TRP A 730 0.45 7.38 46.18
CA TRP A 730 -0.21 7.47 44.87
C TRP A 730 -0.70 8.88 44.55
N ILE A 731 -0.80 9.73 45.57
CA ILE A 731 -1.29 11.09 45.48
C ILE A 731 -0.17 11.99 44.97
N ALA A 732 -0.55 12.94 44.11
CA ALA A 732 0.38 13.88 43.52
C ALA A 732 0.92 14.87 44.57
N ARG A 733 2.22 15.17 44.51
CA ARG A 733 2.87 16.17 45.36
C ARG A 733 3.06 17.46 44.59
N GLU A 734 2.61 18.57 45.16
CA GLU A 734 2.84 19.91 44.60
C GLU A 734 4.18 20.46 45.07
N VAL A 735 4.98 20.95 44.13
CA VAL A 735 6.33 21.44 44.35
C VAL A 735 6.47 22.81 43.70
N PRO A 736 7.11 23.80 44.34
CA PRO A 736 7.28 25.13 43.75
C PRO A 736 8.07 25.06 42.44
N ASN A 737 7.65 25.86 41.46
CA ASN A 737 8.33 25.96 40.17
C ASN A 737 9.56 26.89 40.29
N ILE A 738 10.67 26.36 40.82
CA ILE A 738 11.90 27.13 41.10
C ILE A 738 12.70 27.40 39.81
N THR A 739 12.54 26.57 38.80
CA THR A 739 13.24 26.67 37.52
C THR A 739 12.26 27.20 36.49
N ASP A 740 12.53 28.36 35.90
CA ASP A 740 11.71 29.11 34.93
C ASP A 740 11.45 28.31 33.61
N TYR A 741 10.90 27.09 33.72
CA TYR A 741 10.84 26.07 32.69
C TYR A 741 9.50 26.10 31.97
N CYS A 742 9.58 26.31 30.65
CA CYS A 742 8.57 26.17 29.60
C CYS A 742 7.23 26.91 29.69
N VAL A 743 6.72 27.36 30.84
CA VAL A 743 5.62 28.35 30.92
C VAL A 743 5.69 29.12 32.25
N ARG A 744 5.86 30.46 32.20
CA ARG A 744 5.84 31.36 33.39
C ARG A 744 4.50 31.41 34.16
N GLU A 745 3.47 30.69 33.69
CA GLU A 745 2.11 30.74 34.26
C GLU A 745 1.92 29.80 35.47
N PHE A 746 2.76 28.78 35.64
CA PHE A 746 2.58 27.80 36.73
C PHE A 746 3.53 28.07 37.89
N ASN A 747 2.99 28.51 39.03
CA ASN A 747 3.76 28.69 40.27
C ASN A 747 4.15 27.36 40.94
N PHE A 748 3.42 26.28 40.66
CA PHE A 748 3.63 24.94 41.23
C PHE A 748 3.57 23.87 40.14
N LEU A 749 4.46 22.88 40.25
CA LEU A 749 4.55 21.68 39.43
C LEU A 749 4.06 20.45 40.21
N THR A 750 3.66 19.41 39.49
CA THR A 750 3.12 18.19 40.09
C THR A 750 4.09 17.03 39.90
N THR A 751 4.53 16.42 41.00
CA THR A 751 5.44 15.27 41.01
C THR A 751 4.76 14.04 41.60
N TYR A 752 5.26 12.85 41.26
CA TYR A 752 4.73 11.56 41.73
C TYR A 752 5.87 10.69 42.29
N ALA A 753 5.53 9.54 42.87
CA ALA A 753 6.53 8.59 43.37
C ALA A 753 7.43 8.01 42.26
N SER A 754 6.93 7.90 41.03
CA SER A 754 7.69 7.43 39.87
C SER A 754 7.21 8.08 38.56
N GLN A 755 8.08 8.09 37.54
CA GLN A 755 7.73 8.58 36.19
C GLN A 755 6.62 7.74 35.54
N ASN A 756 6.61 6.41 35.77
CA ASN A 756 5.56 5.52 35.28
C ASN A 756 4.19 5.91 35.87
N LEU A 757 4.14 6.18 37.18
CA LEU A 757 2.92 6.62 37.85
C LEU A 757 2.42 7.97 37.31
N ALA A 758 3.34 8.91 37.03
CA ALA A 758 2.98 10.18 36.40
C ALA A 758 2.36 9.99 35.01
N CYS A 759 2.90 9.08 34.20
CA CYS A 759 2.36 8.73 32.89
C CYS A 759 0.98 8.03 32.99
N ALA A 760 0.81 7.12 33.95
CA ALA A 760 -0.46 6.45 34.21
C ALA A 760 -1.56 7.44 34.62
N TRP A 761 -1.26 8.38 35.51
CA TRP A 761 -2.17 9.47 35.87
C TRP A 761 -2.50 10.39 34.68
N ALA A 762 -1.53 10.69 33.81
CA ALA A 762 -1.80 11.47 32.60
C ALA A 762 -2.78 10.76 31.65
N LEU A 763 -2.63 9.44 31.46
CA LEU A 763 -3.57 8.60 30.71
C LEU A 763 -4.97 8.58 31.34
N PHE A 764 -5.03 8.52 32.67
CA PHE A 764 -6.29 8.57 33.40
C PHE A 764 -7.01 9.90 33.27
N HIS A 765 -6.30 11.00 33.49
CA HIS A 765 -6.86 12.34 33.33
C HIS A 765 -7.38 12.55 31.90
N SER A 766 -6.69 11.97 30.91
CA SER A 766 -7.14 11.98 29.51
C SER A 766 -8.45 11.22 29.31
N THR A 767 -8.60 10.07 29.97
CA THR A 767 -9.84 9.27 29.98
C THR A 767 -11.00 10.08 30.59
N LEU A 768 -10.74 10.79 31.69
CA LEU A 768 -11.73 11.65 32.35
C LEU A 768 -12.10 12.89 31.51
N ILE A 769 -11.16 13.47 30.76
CA ILE A 769 -11.47 14.57 29.83
C ILE A 769 -12.48 14.13 28.76
N ILE A 770 -12.34 12.91 28.24
CA ILE A 770 -13.27 12.35 27.25
C ILE A 770 -14.63 12.03 27.90
N PHE A 771 -14.62 11.50 29.12
CA PHE A 771 -15.83 11.27 29.92
C PHE A 771 -16.64 12.56 30.10
N TYR A 772 -16.02 13.62 30.62
CA TYR A 772 -16.70 14.89 30.84
C TYR A 772 -17.13 15.56 29.53
N SER A 773 -16.35 15.44 28.45
CA SER A 773 -16.77 15.96 27.15
C SER A 773 -17.97 15.21 26.57
N SER A 774 -18.05 13.90 26.80
CA SER A 774 -19.22 13.08 26.44
C SER A 774 -20.45 13.46 27.28
N LEU A 775 -20.24 13.72 28.58
CA LEU A 775 -21.29 14.21 29.48
C LEU A 775 -21.85 15.58 29.05
N ILE A 776 -20.97 16.53 28.70
CA ILE A 776 -21.38 17.85 28.16
C ILE A 776 -22.21 17.67 26.90
N THR A 777 -21.82 16.75 26.00
CA THR A 777 -22.60 16.46 24.79
C THR A 777 -24.01 15.96 25.12
N CYS A 778 -24.18 15.10 26.14
CA CYS A 778 -25.51 14.69 26.62
C CYS A 778 -26.30 15.87 27.22
N CYS A 779 -25.64 16.73 28.01
CA CYS A 779 -26.27 17.91 28.59
C CYS A 779 -26.75 18.89 27.49
N ASP A 780 -25.91 19.18 26.50
CA ASP A 780 -26.24 20.07 25.38
C ASP A 780 -27.45 19.57 24.58
N ARG A 781 -27.58 18.25 24.39
CA ARG A 781 -28.76 17.65 23.74
C ARG A 781 -30.05 17.94 24.50
N ILE A 782 -30.06 17.75 25.82
CA ILE A 782 -31.24 18.04 26.66
C ILE A 782 -31.55 19.54 26.66
N LEU A 783 -30.52 20.40 26.75
CA LEU A 783 -30.68 21.86 26.72
C LEU A 783 -31.21 22.39 25.38
N SER A 784 -31.03 21.62 24.30
CA SER A 784 -31.54 21.91 22.95
C SER A 784 -32.99 21.46 22.69
N CYS A 785 -33.62 20.71 23.61
CA CYS A 785 -35.02 20.30 23.49
C CYS A 785 -36.01 21.46 23.73
N ASP A 786 -37.22 21.37 23.16
CA ASP A 786 -38.29 22.36 23.35
C ASP A 786 -38.67 22.53 24.82
N LEU A 787 -38.97 23.79 25.21
CA LEU A 787 -39.35 24.18 26.58
C LEU A 787 -40.58 23.44 27.13
N ALA A 788 -41.42 22.85 26.28
CA ALA A 788 -42.59 22.08 26.70
C ALA A 788 -42.25 20.69 27.28
N LEU A 789 -41.02 20.20 27.09
CA LEU A 789 -40.59 18.83 27.44
C LEU A 789 -39.66 18.74 28.66
N VAL A 790 -39.13 19.86 29.16
CA VAL A 790 -38.14 19.92 30.25
C VAL A 790 -38.56 20.97 31.27
N SER A 791 -38.67 20.59 32.55
CA SER A 791 -38.97 21.53 33.64
C SER A 791 -37.82 22.53 33.84
N GLU A 792 -38.11 23.77 34.27
CA GLU A 792 -37.07 24.77 34.57
C GLU A 792 -36.06 24.28 35.62
N GLU A 793 -36.53 23.50 36.61
CA GLU A 793 -35.65 22.92 37.64
C GLU A 793 -34.70 21.86 37.04
N GLU A 794 -35.19 21.02 36.14
CA GLU A 794 -34.38 20.02 35.44
C GLU A 794 -33.33 20.70 34.54
N ARG A 795 -33.73 21.76 33.84
CA ARG A 795 -32.83 22.55 32.99
C ARG A 795 -31.70 23.18 33.80
N SER A 796 -32.01 23.79 34.94
CA SER A 796 -31.02 24.39 35.84
C SER A 796 -30.02 23.36 36.38
N ARG A 797 -30.50 22.15 36.73
CA ARG A 797 -29.62 21.06 37.19
C ARG A 797 -28.69 20.55 36.09
N VAL A 798 -29.18 20.42 34.86
CA VAL A 798 -28.38 20.01 33.69
C VAL A 798 -27.33 21.06 33.36
N GLU A 799 -27.68 22.34 33.39
CA GLU A 799 -26.75 23.46 33.17
C GLU A 799 -25.64 23.52 34.23
N THR A 800 -26.01 23.32 35.50
CA THR A 800 -25.02 23.22 36.60
C THR A 800 -24.09 22.03 36.39
N THR A 801 -24.60 20.89 35.93
CA THR A 801 -23.79 19.70 35.66
C THR A 801 -22.80 19.94 34.51
N ALA A 802 -23.24 20.61 33.43
CA ALA A 802 -22.39 20.94 32.29
C ALA A 802 -21.27 21.91 32.67
N THR A 803 -21.58 22.96 33.45
CA THR A 803 -20.58 23.94 33.91
C THR A 803 -19.56 23.33 34.87
N MET A 804 -19.99 22.43 35.76
CA MET A 804 -19.08 21.65 36.61
C MET A 804 -18.16 20.74 35.78
N ALA A 805 -18.70 20.05 34.78
CA ALA A 805 -17.92 19.19 33.88
C ALA A 805 -16.87 20.01 33.10
N GLU A 806 -17.21 21.19 32.61
CA GLU A 806 -16.26 22.09 31.96
C GLU A 806 -15.12 22.53 32.91
N SER A 807 -15.46 22.91 34.14
CA SER A 807 -14.47 23.28 35.16
C SER A 807 -13.51 22.13 35.46
N ASN A 808 -14.04 20.90 35.58
CA ASN A 808 -13.25 19.68 35.79
C ASN A 808 -12.30 19.41 34.62
N ILE A 809 -12.74 19.57 33.37
CA ILE A 809 -11.86 19.43 32.18
C ILE A 809 -10.69 20.41 32.27
N LYS A 810 -10.94 21.69 32.58
CA LYS A 810 -9.88 22.71 32.69
C LYS A 810 -8.86 22.36 33.79
N ASN A 811 -9.32 21.85 34.93
CA ASN A 811 -8.45 21.40 36.02
C ASN A 811 -7.59 20.20 35.58
N LEU A 812 -8.21 19.19 34.95
CA LEU A 812 -7.50 18.00 34.46
C LEU A 812 -6.43 18.35 33.41
N LEU A 813 -6.74 19.25 32.46
CA LEU A 813 -5.77 19.74 31.48
C LEU A 813 -4.57 20.41 32.16
N SER A 814 -4.82 21.24 33.19
CA SER A 814 -3.76 21.87 33.97
C SER A 814 -2.91 20.83 34.73
N ARG A 815 -3.54 19.82 35.34
CA ARG A 815 -2.84 18.73 36.04
C ARG A 815 -1.91 17.93 35.12
N ILE A 816 -2.36 17.61 33.89
CA ILE A 816 -1.50 16.96 32.90
C ILE A 816 -0.31 17.86 32.57
N CYS A 817 -0.54 19.14 32.26
CA CYS A 817 0.55 20.06 31.90
C CYS A 817 1.58 20.25 33.02
N LYS A 818 1.13 20.35 34.28
CA LYS A 818 2.00 20.50 35.46
C LYS A 818 2.83 19.25 35.77
N SER A 819 2.39 18.07 35.35
CA SER A 819 3.14 16.82 35.56
C SER A 819 4.12 16.48 34.44
N LEU A 820 4.02 17.13 33.27
CA LEU A 820 4.88 16.86 32.12
C LEU A 820 6.38 16.98 32.43
N PRO A 821 6.90 18.04 33.09
CA PRO A 821 8.34 18.15 33.35
C PRO A 821 8.90 16.98 34.17
N PHE A 822 8.12 16.46 35.12
CA PHE A 822 8.50 15.31 35.91
C PHE A 822 8.41 14.02 35.09
N ALA A 823 7.34 13.85 34.31
CA ALA A 823 7.11 12.68 33.49
C ALA A 823 8.12 12.53 32.34
N THR A 824 8.63 13.64 31.78
CA THR A 824 9.68 13.66 30.76
C THR A 824 11.10 13.54 31.33
N GLY A 825 11.26 13.59 32.66
CA GLY A 825 12.55 13.52 33.33
C GLY A 825 13.38 14.79 33.25
N ASP A 826 12.73 15.96 33.10
CA ASP A 826 13.39 17.27 33.12
C ASP A 826 13.66 17.77 34.55
N ILE A 827 12.78 17.41 35.50
CA ILE A 827 12.92 17.70 36.93
C ILE A 827 12.99 16.43 37.77
N ASP A 828 13.60 16.53 38.95
CA ASP A 828 13.56 15.50 39.98
C ASP A 828 12.27 15.57 40.83
N GLY A 829 12.16 14.67 41.81
CA GLY A 829 11.00 14.64 42.73
C GLY A 829 10.87 15.86 43.65
N ASN A 830 11.90 16.73 43.68
CA ASN A 830 11.93 17.96 44.47
C ASN A 830 11.79 19.21 43.59
N GLY A 831 11.47 19.04 42.28
CA GLY A 831 11.26 20.14 41.35
C GLY A 831 12.54 20.82 40.88
N VAL A 832 13.71 20.21 41.11
CA VAL A 832 15.00 20.71 40.66
C VAL A 832 15.28 20.18 39.26
N LYS A 833 15.68 21.08 38.34
CA LYS A 833 16.04 20.72 36.97
C LYS A 833 17.30 19.86 36.94
N LEU A 834 17.24 18.73 36.25
CA LEU A 834 18.37 17.82 36.08
C LEU A 834 19.32 18.32 34.98
N THR A 835 20.63 18.27 35.24
CA THR A 835 21.69 18.65 34.28
C THR A 835 21.88 17.62 33.17
N CYS A 836 21.58 16.35 33.44
CA CYS A 836 21.54 15.27 32.46
C CYS A 836 20.09 14.80 32.32
N LEU A 837 19.51 15.01 31.14
CA LEU A 837 18.13 14.65 30.83
C LEU A 837 17.96 13.13 30.87
N LYS A 838 17.17 12.63 31.83
CA LYS A 838 16.81 11.21 31.94
C LYS A 838 15.53 10.91 31.16
N TYR A 839 15.44 11.43 29.94
CA TYR A 839 14.28 11.18 29.09
C TYR A 839 14.33 9.74 28.59
N LYS A 840 13.31 8.96 28.96
CA LYS A 840 13.13 7.58 28.49
C LYS A 840 12.05 7.54 27.40
N PRO A 841 12.34 7.00 26.20
CA PRO A 841 11.35 6.80 25.14
C PRO A 841 10.09 6.06 25.60
N GLY A 842 10.20 5.12 26.55
CA GLY A 842 9.04 4.45 27.16
C GLY A 842 8.04 5.42 27.80
N CYS A 843 8.51 6.48 28.48
CA CYS A 843 7.64 7.54 29.00
C CYS A 843 7.00 8.35 27.87
N GLY A 844 7.76 8.63 26.81
CA GLY A 844 7.25 9.29 25.61
C GLY A 844 6.10 8.53 24.96
N TYR A 845 6.23 7.20 24.85
CA TYR A 845 5.18 6.34 24.31
C TYR A 845 3.87 6.41 25.11
N LEU A 846 3.95 6.37 26.44
CA LEU A 846 2.77 6.48 27.31
C LEU A 846 2.14 7.88 27.30
N LEU A 847 2.93 8.93 27.07
CA LEU A 847 2.47 10.32 27.02
C LEU A 847 1.96 10.76 25.64
N LEU A 848 2.22 9.98 24.59
CA LEU A 848 1.88 10.30 23.21
C LEU A 848 0.41 10.71 23.06
N TRP A 849 -0.51 9.93 23.64
CA TRP A 849 -1.95 10.17 23.54
C TRP A 849 -2.47 11.25 24.49
N PRO A 850 -2.08 11.29 25.78
CA PRO A 850 -2.41 12.40 26.67
C PRO A 850 -2.07 13.77 26.09
N LEU A 851 -0.86 13.91 25.53
CA LEU A 851 -0.41 15.15 24.91
C LEU A 851 -1.23 15.51 23.67
N THR A 852 -1.62 14.51 22.88
CA THR A 852 -2.46 14.72 21.71
C THR A 852 -3.87 15.15 22.08
N ILE A 853 -4.44 14.62 23.17
CA ILE A 853 -5.75 15.06 23.70
C ILE A 853 -5.66 16.50 24.21
N VAL A 854 -4.60 16.85 24.95
CA VAL A 854 -4.37 18.24 25.41
C VAL A 854 -4.24 19.19 24.22
N ALA A 855 -3.51 18.83 23.18
CA ALA A 855 -3.32 19.68 22.00
C ALA A 855 -4.63 19.93 21.22
N ASN A 856 -5.55 18.95 21.20
CA ASN A 856 -6.78 19.00 20.39
C ASN A 856 -8.07 19.33 21.18
N CYS A 857 -8.02 19.39 22.50
CA CYS A 857 -9.18 19.71 23.33
C CYS A 857 -9.64 21.17 23.14
N ARG A 858 -10.96 21.39 23.01
CA ARG A 858 -11.55 22.74 22.90
C ARG A 858 -11.19 23.64 24.07
N TYR A 859 -11.12 23.08 25.28
CA TYR A 859 -10.92 23.81 26.54
C TYR A 859 -9.45 24.09 26.88
N SER A 860 -8.50 23.70 26.02
CA SER A 860 -7.07 23.96 26.24
C SER A 860 -6.69 25.43 26.01
N THR A 861 -5.86 25.98 26.89
CA THR A 861 -5.26 27.32 26.70
C THR A 861 -4.14 27.27 25.65
N THR A 862 -3.76 28.44 25.14
CA THR A 862 -2.62 28.55 24.19
C THR A 862 -1.32 28.02 24.81
N SER A 863 -1.11 28.22 26.11
CA SER A 863 0.05 27.69 26.84
C SER A 863 0.04 26.16 26.95
N HIS A 864 -1.12 25.55 27.23
CA HIS A 864 -1.27 24.09 27.25
C HIS A 864 -0.94 23.48 25.87
N ILE A 865 -1.39 24.12 24.80
CA ILE A 865 -1.14 23.65 23.42
C ILE A 865 0.34 23.79 23.05
N ALA A 866 0.97 24.92 23.38
CA ALA A 866 2.38 25.14 23.12
C ALA A 866 3.26 24.11 23.85
N LEU A 867 3.00 23.90 25.15
CA LEU A 867 3.75 22.94 25.97
C LEU A 867 3.58 21.50 25.45
N SER A 868 2.34 21.09 25.14
CA SER A 868 2.07 19.74 24.64
C SER A 868 2.69 19.51 23.26
N THR A 869 2.60 20.49 22.35
CA THR A 869 3.20 20.41 21.00
C THR A 869 4.72 20.34 21.07
N MET A 870 5.37 21.15 21.91
CA MET A 870 6.82 21.10 22.12
C MET A 870 7.26 19.75 22.68
N THR A 871 6.50 19.20 23.62
CA THR A 871 6.77 17.88 24.21
C THR A 871 6.59 16.77 23.17
N LEU A 872 5.53 16.84 22.34
CA LEU A 872 5.30 15.91 21.23
C LEU A 872 6.43 15.96 20.21
N LEU A 873 6.90 17.14 19.82
CA LEU A 873 8.04 17.30 18.89
C LEU A 873 9.32 16.66 19.44
N ARG A 874 9.57 16.78 20.75
CA ARG A 874 10.71 16.15 21.43
C ARG A 874 10.59 14.63 21.49
N ILE A 875 9.39 14.10 21.77
CA ILE A 875 9.11 12.65 21.66
C ILE A 875 9.31 12.21 20.20
N GLY A 876 8.86 13.05 19.26
CA GLY A 876 9.01 12.93 17.83
C GLY A 876 10.42 12.75 17.34
N SER A 877 11.33 13.62 17.80
CA SER A 877 12.73 13.55 17.42
C SER A 877 13.44 12.33 18.02
N ALA A 878 13.11 11.97 19.26
CA ALA A 878 13.71 10.82 19.94
C ALA A 878 13.25 9.46 19.36
N MET A 879 11.99 9.34 18.95
CA MET A 879 11.40 8.11 18.41
C MET A 879 11.24 8.14 16.88
N LYS A 880 11.71 9.19 16.19
CA LYS A 880 11.51 9.46 14.75
C LYS A 880 10.05 9.39 14.27
N LEU A 881 9.11 9.77 15.13
CA LEU A 881 7.66 9.84 14.88
C LEU A 881 7.24 11.08 14.04
N ALA A 882 8.12 11.64 13.21
CA ALA A 882 7.88 12.91 12.51
C ALA A 882 6.61 12.88 11.63
N ASN A 883 6.41 11.79 10.89
CA ASN A 883 5.21 11.57 10.06
C ASN A 883 3.94 11.43 10.92
N TRP A 884 4.06 10.75 12.07
CA TRP A 884 2.96 10.59 13.02
C TRP A 884 2.50 11.95 13.59
N ILE A 885 3.45 12.84 13.89
CA ILE A 885 3.18 14.18 14.44
C ILE A 885 2.62 15.13 13.37
N SER A 886 3.09 15.05 12.11
CA SER A 886 2.62 15.94 11.04
C SER A 886 1.21 15.63 10.51
N GLU A 887 0.77 14.37 10.55
CA GLU A 887 -0.49 13.95 9.89
C GLU A 887 -1.70 13.84 10.83
N ARG A 888 -1.50 13.57 12.13
CA ARG A 888 -2.60 13.18 13.03
C ARG A 888 -3.36 14.26 13.82
N PRO A 889 -2.88 15.50 14.08
CA PRO A 889 -3.69 16.45 14.84
C PRO A 889 -4.98 16.89 14.12
N ASN A 890 -5.13 16.60 12.81
CA ASN A 890 -6.30 16.99 12.02
C ASN A 890 -7.40 15.91 11.88
N THR A 891 -7.24 14.71 12.48
CA THR A 891 -8.11 13.55 12.20
C THR A 891 -8.73 12.88 13.42
N ILE A 892 -8.47 13.38 14.64
CA ILE A 892 -8.98 12.77 15.87
C ILE A 892 -10.36 13.37 16.18
N CYS A 893 -11.40 12.54 16.07
CA CYS A 893 -12.78 12.90 16.36
C CYS A 893 -13.19 12.31 17.72
N PHE A 894 -13.13 13.11 18.79
CA PHE A 894 -13.76 12.78 20.07
C PHE A 894 -14.68 13.92 20.52
N PRO A 895 -15.72 13.66 21.34
CA PRO A 895 -16.59 14.72 21.84
C PRO A 895 -15.76 15.84 22.49
N GLY A 896 -15.92 17.09 22.06
CA GLY A 896 -15.12 18.23 22.56
C GLY A 896 -13.79 18.50 21.85
N SER A 897 -13.46 17.79 20.76
CA SER A 897 -12.31 18.11 19.89
C SER A 897 -12.53 19.43 19.12
N ARG A 898 -11.47 20.21 18.88
CA ARG A 898 -11.53 21.41 18.03
C ARG A 898 -11.81 21.02 16.58
N SER A 899 -12.88 21.57 15.99
CA SER A 899 -13.06 21.54 14.53
C SER A 899 -12.03 22.49 13.92
N THR A 900 -11.09 21.96 13.15
CA THR A 900 -10.03 22.66 12.40
C THR A 900 -8.90 23.30 13.23
N PHE A 901 -7.72 22.67 13.24
CA PHE A 901 -6.47 23.34 13.58
C PHE A 901 -5.29 22.82 12.73
N GLN A 902 -4.97 23.52 11.63
CA GLN A 902 -3.73 23.31 10.86
C GLN A 902 -2.53 23.88 11.65
N VAL A 903 -1.85 23.07 12.46
CA VAL A 903 -0.48 23.40 12.88
C VAL A 903 0.46 22.92 11.78
N SER A 904 1.04 23.85 11.02
CA SER A 904 2.15 23.57 10.12
C SER A 904 3.39 23.24 10.96
N LEU A 905 3.57 21.97 11.29
CA LEU A 905 4.76 21.43 11.93
C LEU A 905 5.89 21.33 10.90
N LYS A 906 6.40 22.48 10.44
CA LYS A 906 7.72 22.52 9.79
C LYS A 906 8.77 22.75 10.88
N PRO A 907 9.77 21.88 11.03
CA PRO A 907 10.92 22.22 11.86
C PRO A 907 11.63 23.43 11.24
N THR A 908 11.76 24.51 11.99
CA THR A 908 12.74 25.58 11.72
C THR A 908 14.08 25.20 12.29
#